data_AF-A0A1N7M1F4-F1
#
_entry.id   AF-A0A1N7M1F4-F1
#
_cell.length_a   1.000
_cell.length_b   1.000
_cell.length_c   1.000
_cell.angle_alpha   90.00
_cell.angle_beta   90.00
_cell.angle_gamma   90.00
#
_symmetry.space_group_name_H-M   'P 1'
#
loop_
_entity.id
_entity.type
_entity.pdbx_description
1 polymer ?
#
loop_
_entity_poly.entity_id
_entity_poly.type
_entity_poly.pdbx_seq_one_letter_code
_entity_poly.pdbx_strand_id
1 'polypeptide(L)'
;MKKYLVGIYYSLPLQLFLLHFRRYQVFLIFWYILFATVSGHFMETYGAHSLYLAPEYLGQVNALGTAIVGFTIGTFIMSWNITTFILHSKHIRFLATTAQPFLKYCINNAIIPLVFLGFYLYHAIDYERYRELIPLKEIFFLTGGFGGGFVLSLIICFVYFFGADKTIYRSMASVITVAHKNYQKALKKKPLPAEKKEIKVEWFLSATLHLRKPRDVRHYPQEFLDLIFKRHHFSAVLAILMAFIFLIVIGFLSDNSVFQAPAAASITLLFAILIGVAGALSSFLHSWTLPLVVILYVAVNWMYQHDIIDLRNKAYGLDYTQQKERPIYNRETVLALASPENEAADKAAFLQRLETWKKKQSSKKPTLFLINVSGGGTRSATFTMNVLQRLDSLSQGKFMQQTVLISGASGGMLGAAYFRELYLQKQLGHPIHLQDKTYVDDISKDLLNPLFSSFISRDLVGPAKKFSLDGNIYIKDRGYSFERKLNENTHDLLNKPVGDYMPAEDSALIPTMLFNSVISRDGRKMIISTRPARFLMRSATDSSRISQADADAIDFNSFFHNQKAMNIRVTSALRMNATFPYVLPNVWLPTMPVIDVMDAGLRDNYGQETSLRFVQTFSTWLKENTDKVVLIQIRDRKLGEWDEPKENSSILSFLTKPFLLLQNNWFRLQEYYQNDQLEYMYNSFGDHFYRLCFQYVPGNKDAHASLSFHLNAGEKLDIAETLNNPTNSKVFELFSQLLP
;
A
#
# COMPACT_ATOMS: atom_id res chain seq x y z
N MET A 1 -41.87 -24.62 -21.35
CA MET A 1 -41.03 -23.54 -20.78
C MET A 1 -41.54 -22.99 -19.44
N LYS A 2 -42.80 -22.50 -19.31
CA LYS A 2 -43.30 -21.91 -18.04
C LYS A 2 -43.11 -22.79 -16.78
N LYS A 3 -43.39 -24.10 -16.83
CA LYS A 3 -43.22 -25.01 -15.68
C LYS A 3 -41.76 -25.18 -15.24
N TYR A 4 -40.82 -25.19 -16.19
CA TYR A 4 -39.38 -25.30 -15.88
C TYR A 4 -38.83 -24.01 -15.27
N LEU A 5 -39.24 -22.84 -15.78
CA LEU A 5 -38.88 -21.54 -15.21
C LEU A 5 -39.41 -21.37 -13.78
N VAL A 6 -40.64 -21.83 -13.52
CA VAL A 6 -41.21 -21.86 -12.16
C VAL A 6 -40.41 -22.80 -11.25
N GLY A 7 -40.01 -23.98 -11.74
CA GLY A 7 -39.19 -24.92 -10.98
C GLY A 7 -37.78 -24.39 -10.66
N ILE A 8 -37.15 -23.69 -11.61
CA ILE A 8 -35.86 -22.99 -11.40
C ILE A 8 -36.05 -21.86 -10.39
N TYR A 9 -37.12 -21.08 -10.50
CA TYR A 9 -37.40 -19.98 -9.58
C TYR A 9 -37.51 -20.47 -8.13
N TYR A 10 -38.24 -21.56 -7.91
CA TYR A 10 -38.41 -22.17 -6.59
C TYR A 10 -37.34 -23.22 -6.23
N SER A 11 -36.21 -23.22 -6.96
CA SER A 11 -35.06 -24.07 -6.59
C SER A 11 -34.28 -23.43 -5.44
N LEU A 12 -33.73 -24.26 -4.55
CA LEU A 12 -32.93 -23.80 -3.42
C LEU A 12 -31.77 -22.88 -3.85
N PRO A 13 -31.03 -23.15 -4.96
CA PRO A 13 -29.96 -22.26 -5.37
C PRO A 13 -30.41 -20.84 -5.68
N LEU A 14 -31.48 -20.68 -6.46
CA LEU A 14 -31.97 -19.34 -6.79
C LEU A 14 -32.62 -18.67 -5.57
N GLN A 15 -33.35 -19.43 -4.75
CA GLN A 15 -33.95 -18.90 -3.52
C GLN A 15 -32.90 -18.40 -2.54
N LEU A 16 -31.77 -19.12 -2.36
CA LEU A 16 -30.65 -18.66 -1.53
C LEU A 16 -29.98 -17.44 -2.13
N PHE A 17 -29.74 -17.43 -3.44
CA PHE A 17 -29.19 -16.25 -4.13
C PHE A 17 -30.04 -15.00 -3.88
N LEU A 18 -31.36 -15.09 -4.06
CA LEU A 18 -32.29 -13.98 -3.80
C LEU A 18 -32.37 -13.62 -2.31
N LEU A 19 -32.19 -14.60 -1.42
CA LEU A 19 -32.25 -14.37 0.03
C LEU A 19 -31.12 -13.46 0.52
N HIS A 20 -29.90 -13.57 -0.04
CA HIS A 20 -28.77 -12.69 0.31
C HIS A 20 -29.04 -11.21 0.02
N PHE A 21 -29.80 -10.90 -1.02
CA PHE A 21 -30.20 -9.52 -1.33
C PHE A 21 -31.35 -9.01 -0.45
N ARG A 22 -32.13 -9.93 0.14
CA ARG A 22 -33.24 -9.61 1.04
C ARG A 22 -32.84 -9.52 2.51
N ARG A 23 -31.83 -10.30 2.94
CA ARG A 23 -31.42 -10.45 4.33
C ARG A 23 -29.89 -10.45 4.44
N TYR A 24 -29.39 -9.77 5.46
CA TYR A 24 -27.95 -9.68 5.76
C TYR A 24 -27.09 -9.15 4.59
N GLN A 25 -27.58 -8.12 3.89
CA GLN A 25 -26.90 -7.52 2.73
C GLN A 25 -25.48 -7.03 3.04
N VAL A 26 -25.17 -6.74 4.31
CA VAL A 26 -23.84 -6.34 4.76
C VAL A 26 -22.75 -7.32 4.30
N PHE A 27 -23.04 -8.63 4.23
CA PHE A 27 -22.03 -9.60 3.78
C PHE A 27 -21.77 -9.55 2.27
N LEU A 28 -22.69 -9.00 1.47
CA LEU A 28 -22.48 -8.79 0.02
C LEU A 28 -21.44 -7.71 -0.25
N ILE A 29 -21.14 -6.83 0.71
CA ILE A 29 -20.08 -5.81 0.58
C ILE A 29 -18.72 -6.48 0.35
N PHE A 30 -18.42 -7.58 1.04
CA PHE A 30 -17.15 -8.31 0.85
C PHE A 30 -17.02 -8.87 -0.56
N TRP A 31 -18.09 -9.45 -1.09
CA TRP A 31 -18.13 -9.91 -2.49
C TRP A 31 -17.98 -8.75 -3.46
N TYR A 32 -18.70 -7.65 -3.25
CA TYR A 32 -18.60 -6.46 -4.08
C TYR A 32 -17.16 -5.92 -4.12
N ILE A 33 -16.48 -5.82 -2.98
CA ILE A 33 -15.08 -5.36 -2.92
C ILE A 33 -14.17 -6.32 -3.70
N LEU A 34 -14.33 -7.64 -3.55
CA LEU A 34 -13.53 -8.63 -4.29
C LEU A 34 -13.75 -8.53 -5.81
N PHE A 35 -15.01 -8.46 -6.28
CA PHE A 35 -15.32 -8.25 -7.70
C PHE A 35 -14.76 -6.91 -8.21
N ALA A 36 -14.92 -5.84 -7.44
CA ALA A 36 -14.42 -4.51 -7.80
C ALA A 36 -12.88 -4.48 -7.85
N THR A 37 -12.19 -5.19 -6.97
CA THR A 37 -10.72 -5.28 -6.97
C THR A 37 -10.20 -6.07 -8.17
N VAL A 38 -10.77 -7.26 -8.40
CA VAL A 38 -10.41 -8.14 -9.52
C VAL A 38 -10.73 -7.49 -10.87
N SER A 39 -11.74 -6.62 -10.94
CA SER A 39 -12.12 -5.92 -12.17
C SER A 39 -11.40 -4.58 -12.41
N GLY A 40 -10.52 -4.14 -11.50
CA GLY A 40 -9.83 -2.85 -11.60
C GLY A 40 -10.67 -1.63 -11.16
N HIS A 41 -11.90 -1.82 -10.66
CA HIS A 41 -12.76 -0.70 -10.22
C HIS A 41 -12.54 -0.27 -8.76
N PHE A 42 -11.67 -0.96 -8.01
CA PHE A 42 -11.36 -0.64 -6.62
C PHE A 42 -9.85 -0.53 -6.38
N MET A 43 -9.39 0.65 -5.98
CA MET A 43 -7.99 0.96 -5.63
C MET A 43 -6.94 0.52 -6.66
N GLU A 44 -7.29 0.47 -7.94
CA GLU A 44 -6.38 0.07 -9.03
C GLU A 44 -5.13 0.94 -9.12
N THR A 45 -5.29 2.26 -9.00
CA THR A 45 -4.16 3.22 -9.00
C THR A 45 -3.14 2.95 -7.90
N TYR A 46 -3.54 2.28 -6.82
CA TYR A 46 -2.70 1.91 -5.68
C TYR A 46 -2.21 0.46 -5.73
N GLY A 47 -2.45 -0.28 -6.82
CA GLY A 47 -1.93 -1.63 -7.05
C GLY A 47 -2.81 -2.78 -6.54
N ALA A 48 -4.01 -2.52 -6.01
CA ALA A 48 -4.87 -3.57 -5.45
C ALA A 48 -5.26 -4.66 -6.47
N HIS A 49 -5.48 -4.26 -7.72
CA HIS A 49 -5.75 -5.17 -8.83
C HIS A 49 -4.58 -6.12 -9.11
N SER A 50 -3.36 -5.59 -9.21
CA SER A 50 -2.15 -6.40 -9.43
C SER A 50 -1.93 -7.41 -8.30
N LEU A 51 -2.04 -6.98 -7.04
CA LEU A 51 -1.81 -7.84 -5.87
C LEU A 51 -2.70 -9.10 -5.86
N TYR A 52 -3.91 -9.02 -6.43
CA TYR A 52 -4.83 -10.15 -6.55
C TYR A 52 -4.56 -11.02 -7.78
N LEU A 53 -4.19 -10.43 -8.92
CA LEU A 53 -4.07 -11.17 -10.18
C LEU A 53 -2.67 -11.75 -10.42
N ALA A 54 -1.64 -11.13 -9.84
CA ALA A 54 -0.25 -11.56 -9.90
C ALA A 54 0.35 -11.65 -8.49
N PRO A 55 -0.12 -12.58 -7.63
CA PRO A 55 0.31 -12.64 -6.24
C PRO A 55 1.78 -13.07 -6.12
N GLU A 56 2.65 -12.13 -5.78
CA GLU A 56 4.05 -12.41 -5.53
C GLU A 56 4.26 -13.20 -4.23
N TYR A 57 5.13 -14.21 -4.31
CA TYR A 57 5.62 -14.97 -3.17
C TYR A 57 7.11 -15.26 -3.35
N LEU A 58 7.93 -14.95 -2.35
CA LEU A 58 9.40 -15.02 -2.44
C LEU A 58 9.99 -14.16 -3.59
N GLY A 59 9.34 -13.03 -3.90
CA GLY A 59 9.80 -12.05 -4.89
C GLY A 59 9.51 -12.43 -6.36
N GLN A 60 8.67 -13.44 -6.60
CA GLN A 60 8.25 -13.85 -7.93
C GLN A 60 6.78 -14.25 -7.94
N VAL A 61 6.12 -14.12 -9.09
CA VAL A 61 4.79 -14.71 -9.33
C VAL A 61 5.00 -16.19 -9.61
N ASN A 62 4.53 -17.06 -8.72
CA ASN A 62 4.74 -18.50 -8.83
C ASN A 62 3.52 -19.31 -8.37
N ALA A 63 3.50 -20.59 -8.75
CA ALA A 63 2.37 -21.48 -8.49
C ALA A 63 2.10 -21.70 -7.00
N LEU A 64 3.12 -21.55 -6.14
CA LEU A 64 2.96 -21.65 -4.69
C LEU A 64 2.24 -20.41 -4.13
N GLY A 65 2.60 -19.21 -4.60
CA GLY A 65 1.90 -17.97 -4.27
C GLY A 65 0.43 -18.02 -4.68
N THR A 66 0.14 -18.46 -5.91
CA THR A 66 -1.25 -18.62 -6.36
C THR A 66 -1.99 -19.73 -5.61
N ALA A 67 -1.31 -20.81 -5.20
CA ALA A 67 -1.89 -21.85 -4.34
C ALA A 67 -2.29 -21.31 -2.95
N ILE A 68 -1.47 -20.45 -2.34
CA ILE A 68 -1.82 -19.81 -1.06
C ILE A 68 -3.06 -18.92 -1.24
N VAL A 69 -3.13 -18.15 -2.34
CA VAL A 69 -4.31 -17.34 -2.67
C VAL A 69 -5.54 -18.22 -2.89
N GLY A 70 -5.45 -19.29 -3.68
CA GLY A 70 -6.53 -20.24 -3.88
C GLY A 70 -7.03 -20.87 -2.57
N PHE A 71 -6.11 -21.22 -1.67
CA PHE A 71 -6.43 -21.74 -0.34
C PHE A 71 -7.22 -20.73 0.52
N THR A 72 -6.80 -19.47 0.53
CA THR A 72 -7.49 -18.42 1.29
C THR A 72 -8.84 -18.03 0.68
N ILE A 73 -8.98 -18.02 -0.66
CA ILE A 73 -10.27 -17.84 -1.33
C ILE A 73 -11.24 -18.98 -0.99
N GLY A 74 -10.75 -20.23 -0.98
CA GLY A 74 -11.56 -21.35 -0.53
C GLY A 74 -11.95 -21.24 0.94
N THR A 75 -11.03 -20.79 1.81
CA THR A 75 -11.33 -20.49 3.22
C THR A 75 -12.39 -19.39 3.37
N PHE A 76 -12.33 -18.32 2.58
CA PHE A 76 -13.32 -17.25 2.54
C PHE A 76 -14.69 -17.77 2.09
N ILE A 77 -14.75 -18.55 1.00
CA ILE A 77 -15.98 -19.19 0.51
C ILE A 77 -16.58 -20.11 1.57
N MET A 78 -15.75 -20.86 2.29
CA MET A 78 -16.21 -21.71 3.38
C MET A 78 -16.73 -20.89 4.55
N SER A 79 -16.04 -19.82 4.96
CA SER A 79 -16.51 -18.90 6.02
C SER A 79 -17.86 -18.27 5.67
N TRP A 80 -18.03 -17.82 4.42
CA TRP A 80 -19.30 -17.34 3.89
C TRP A 80 -20.40 -18.41 3.99
N ASN A 81 -20.13 -19.62 3.53
CA ASN A 81 -21.11 -20.71 3.59
C ASN A 81 -21.48 -21.08 5.01
N ILE A 82 -20.51 -21.17 5.91
CA ILE A 82 -20.73 -21.48 7.33
C ILE A 82 -21.61 -20.40 7.98
N THR A 83 -21.22 -19.14 7.80
CA THR A 83 -21.92 -17.99 8.38
C THR A 83 -23.35 -17.90 7.89
N THR A 84 -23.55 -17.98 6.57
CA THR A 84 -24.89 -17.88 5.98
C THR A 84 -25.75 -19.12 6.24
N PHE A 85 -25.16 -20.31 6.37
CA PHE A 85 -25.86 -21.53 6.79
C PHE A 85 -26.49 -21.36 8.18
N ILE A 86 -25.75 -20.77 9.12
CA ILE A 86 -26.23 -20.47 10.47
C ILE A 86 -27.34 -19.43 10.42
N LEU A 87 -27.11 -18.30 9.75
CA LEU A 87 -28.04 -17.17 9.72
C LEU A 87 -29.34 -17.50 8.99
N HIS A 88 -29.29 -18.35 7.96
CA HIS A 88 -30.46 -18.76 7.18
C HIS A 88 -31.07 -20.08 7.63
N SER A 89 -30.52 -20.75 8.65
CA SER A 89 -30.98 -22.05 9.18
C SER A 89 -32.50 -22.13 9.36
N LYS A 90 -33.13 -21.04 9.86
CA LYS A 90 -34.58 -20.92 10.06
C LYS A 90 -35.40 -21.05 8.76
N HIS A 91 -34.83 -20.68 7.62
CA HIS A 91 -35.48 -20.72 6.31
C HIS A 91 -35.26 -22.05 5.57
N ILE A 92 -34.23 -22.81 5.95
CA ILE A 92 -33.80 -24.06 5.28
C ILE A 92 -33.92 -25.30 6.18
N ARG A 93 -34.82 -25.29 7.15
CA ARG A 93 -35.03 -26.37 8.14
C ARG A 93 -35.12 -27.78 7.55
N PHE A 94 -35.61 -27.92 6.31
CA PHE A 94 -35.69 -29.21 5.63
C PHE A 94 -34.32 -29.89 5.44
N LEU A 95 -33.23 -29.12 5.29
CA LEU A 95 -31.89 -29.67 5.12
C LEU A 95 -31.40 -30.45 6.35
N ALA A 96 -31.80 -30.03 7.56
CA ALA A 96 -31.42 -30.69 8.82
C ALA A 96 -31.88 -32.16 8.90
N THR A 97 -32.84 -32.57 8.06
CA THR A 97 -33.36 -33.94 8.01
C THR A 97 -32.70 -34.81 6.94
N THR A 98 -31.65 -34.29 6.32
CA THR A 98 -30.92 -34.94 5.24
C THR A 98 -29.47 -35.20 5.66
N ALA A 99 -28.87 -36.29 5.18
CA ALA A 99 -27.45 -36.56 5.46
C ALA A 99 -26.55 -35.45 4.88
N GLN A 100 -25.50 -35.02 5.60
CA GLN A 100 -24.58 -33.95 5.16
C GLN A 100 -25.33 -32.64 4.78
N PRO A 101 -26.07 -32.03 5.73
CA PRO A 101 -26.86 -30.82 5.47
C PRO A 101 -25.99 -29.66 4.99
N PHE A 102 -24.80 -29.50 5.56
CA PHE A 102 -23.88 -28.43 5.23
C PHE A 102 -23.33 -28.52 3.81
N LEU A 103 -22.88 -29.71 3.37
CA LEU A 103 -22.43 -29.92 1.99
C LEU A 103 -23.51 -29.56 0.96
N LYS A 104 -24.76 -29.98 1.21
CA LYS A 104 -25.88 -29.63 0.34
C LYS A 104 -26.15 -28.13 0.35
N TYR A 105 -26.03 -27.48 1.50
CA TYR A 105 -26.13 -26.03 1.57
C TYR A 105 -25.06 -25.37 0.71
N CYS A 106 -23.78 -25.76 0.83
CA CYS A 106 -22.68 -25.23 0.00
C CYS A 106 -22.95 -25.39 -1.50
N ILE A 107 -23.38 -26.57 -1.95
CA ILE A 107 -23.70 -26.84 -3.35
C ILE A 107 -24.80 -25.92 -3.86
N ASN A 108 -25.87 -25.75 -3.06
CA ASN A 108 -26.98 -24.89 -3.46
C ASN A 108 -26.65 -23.40 -3.30
N ASN A 109 -25.74 -23.02 -2.40
CA ASN A 109 -25.27 -21.66 -2.20
C ASN A 109 -24.05 -21.29 -3.08
N ALA A 110 -23.82 -22.04 -4.17
CA ALA A 110 -22.62 -21.93 -4.99
C ALA A 110 -22.68 -20.84 -6.06
N ILE A 111 -23.84 -20.20 -6.31
CA ILE A 111 -23.99 -19.23 -7.42
C ILE A 111 -22.99 -18.08 -7.33
N ILE A 112 -22.94 -17.34 -6.21
CA ILE A 112 -22.00 -16.21 -6.05
C ILE A 112 -20.54 -16.70 -6.07
N PRO A 113 -20.14 -17.75 -5.29
CA PRO A 113 -18.78 -18.29 -5.35
C PRO A 113 -18.32 -18.74 -6.75
N LEU A 114 -19.16 -19.47 -7.49
CA LEU A 114 -18.78 -19.98 -8.82
C LEU A 114 -18.66 -18.86 -9.84
N VAL A 115 -19.57 -17.87 -9.80
CA VAL A 115 -19.47 -16.68 -10.65
C VAL A 115 -18.17 -15.93 -10.34
N PHE A 116 -17.84 -15.75 -9.06
CA PHE A 116 -16.60 -15.11 -8.66
C PHE A 116 -15.35 -15.90 -9.09
N LEU A 117 -15.33 -17.22 -8.93
CA LEU A 117 -14.18 -18.04 -9.35
C LEU A 117 -13.95 -17.99 -10.86
N GLY A 118 -15.02 -18.08 -11.67
CA GLY A 118 -14.90 -17.92 -13.12
C GLY A 118 -14.43 -16.52 -13.51
N PHE A 119 -14.96 -15.49 -12.84
CA PHE A 119 -14.57 -14.10 -13.04
C PHE A 119 -13.09 -13.85 -12.67
N TYR A 120 -12.66 -14.35 -11.52
CA TYR A 120 -11.29 -14.26 -11.03
C TYR A 120 -10.31 -14.94 -11.99
N LEU A 121 -10.59 -16.20 -12.39
CA LEU A 121 -9.69 -16.93 -13.29
C LEU A 121 -9.58 -16.27 -14.67
N TYR A 122 -10.69 -15.76 -15.20
CA TYR A 122 -10.68 -15.00 -16.45
C TYR A 122 -9.74 -13.79 -16.37
N HIS A 123 -9.93 -12.95 -15.35
CA HIS A 123 -9.11 -11.75 -15.15
C HIS A 123 -7.65 -12.07 -14.82
N ALA A 124 -7.39 -13.12 -14.02
CA ALA A 124 -6.03 -13.53 -13.69
C ALA A 124 -5.26 -14.01 -14.93
N ILE A 125 -5.86 -14.85 -15.77
CA ILE A 125 -5.24 -15.33 -17.01
C ILE A 125 -4.99 -14.17 -17.98
N ASP A 126 -5.95 -13.25 -18.13
CA ASP A 126 -5.80 -12.06 -18.95
C ASP A 126 -4.64 -11.17 -18.47
N TYR A 127 -4.58 -10.92 -17.16
CA TYR A 127 -3.53 -10.10 -16.54
C TYR A 127 -2.15 -10.75 -16.65
N GLU A 128 -2.02 -12.04 -16.30
CA GLU A 128 -0.76 -12.77 -16.40
C GLU A 128 -0.24 -12.78 -17.85
N ARG A 129 -1.13 -12.89 -18.84
CA ARG A 129 -0.75 -12.95 -20.26
C ARG A 129 -0.35 -11.60 -20.83
N TYR A 130 -1.14 -10.55 -20.57
CA TYR A 130 -1.01 -9.27 -21.27
C TYR A 130 -0.33 -8.17 -20.45
N ARG A 131 -0.29 -8.30 -19.11
CA ARG A 131 0.37 -7.32 -18.22
C ARG A 131 1.69 -7.86 -17.66
N GLU A 132 1.69 -9.09 -17.15
CA GLU A 132 2.93 -9.74 -16.66
C GLU A 132 3.74 -10.44 -17.76
N LEU A 133 3.20 -10.54 -18.97
CA LEU A 133 3.87 -11.11 -20.15
C LEU A 133 4.33 -12.57 -19.93
N ILE A 134 3.61 -13.32 -19.10
CA ILE A 134 3.96 -14.70 -18.73
C ILE A 134 3.60 -15.67 -19.88
N PRO A 135 4.46 -16.66 -20.18
CA PRO A 135 4.16 -17.71 -21.16
C PRO A 135 2.96 -18.58 -20.75
N LEU A 136 2.15 -19.03 -21.74
CA LEU A 136 0.95 -19.86 -21.49
C LEU A 136 1.22 -21.13 -20.66
N LYS A 137 2.41 -21.73 -20.80
CA LYS A 137 2.82 -22.90 -20.02
C LYS A 137 2.89 -22.58 -18.52
N GLU A 138 3.43 -21.43 -18.17
CA GLU A 138 3.55 -20.99 -16.78
C GLU A 138 2.18 -20.61 -16.22
N ILE A 139 1.33 -19.92 -17.01
CA ILE A 139 -0.07 -19.63 -16.66
C ILE A 139 -0.84 -20.90 -16.28
N PHE A 140 -0.62 -22.01 -17.00
CA PHE A 140 -1.22 -23.30 -16.65
C PHE A 140 -0.78 -23.79 -15.26
N PHE A 141 0.50 -23.65 -14.91
CA PHE A 141 0.99 -23.98 -13.57
C PHE A 141 0.46 -23.02 -12.50
N LEU A 142 0.36 -21.72 -12.79
CA LEU A 142 -0.21 -20.71 -11.88
C LEU A 142 -1.68 -21.01 -11.57
N THR A 143 -2.48 -21.28 -12.62
CA THR A 143 -3.88 -21.69 -12.51
C THR A 143 -4.03 -23.03 -11.80
N GLY A 144 -3.16 -23.99 -12.10
CA GLY A 144 -3.11 -25.29 -11.42
C GLY A 144 -2.77 -25.17 -9.93
N GLY A 145 -1.83 -24.28 -9.58
CA GLY A 145 -1.48 -23.94 -8.20
C GLY A 145 -2.68 -23.38 -7.44
N PHE A 146 -3.34 -22.37 -8.01
CA PHE A 146 -4.58 -21.81 -7.47
C PHE A 146 -5.65 -22.87 -7.23
N GLY A 147 -5.94 -23.69 -8.25
CA GLY A 147 -6.93 -24.76 -8.17
C GLY A 147 -6.57 -25.79 -7.10
N GLY A 148 -5.29 -26.18 -7.02
CA GLY A 148 -4.79 -27.12 -6.01
C GLY A 148 -4.96 -26.59 -4.58
N GLY A 149 -4.57 -25.33 -4.33
CA GLY A 149 -4.76 -24.68 -3.04
C GLY A 149 -6.24 -24.54 -2.65
N PHE A 150 -7.08 -24.14 -3.61
CA PHE A 150 -8.53 -24.05 -3.42
C PHE A 150 -9.15 -25.40 -3.03
N VAL A 151 -8.87 -26.46 -3.80
CA VAL A 151 -9.38 -27.82 -3.53
C VAL A 151 -8.88 -28.32 -2.17
N LEU A 152 -7.60 -28.09 -1.84
CA LEU A 152 -7.03 -28.46 -0.55
C LEU A 152 -7.80 -27.81 0.62
N SER A 153 -8.10 -26.50 0.53
CA SER A 153 -8.87 -25.82 1.57
C SER A 153 -10.27 -26.41 1.76
N LEU A 154 -10.96 -26.75 0.66
CA LEU A 154 -12.28 -27.38 0.70
C LEU A 154 -12.21 -28.77 1.37
N ILE A 155 -11.20 -29.58 1.02
CA ILE A 155 -11.00 -30.89 1.64
C ILE A 155 -10.82 -30.74 3.15
N ILE A 156 -9.94 -29.85 3.60
CA ILE A 156 -9.70 -29.62 5.03
C ILE A 156 -10.98 -29.18 5.74
N CYS A 157 -11.71 -28.20 5.19
CA CYS A 157 -12.96 -27.74 5.77
C CYS A 157 -14.01 -28.86 5.84
N PHE A 158 -14.22 -29.62 4.76
CA PHE A 158 -15.22 -30.69 4.77
C PHE A 158 -14.84 -31.86 5.67
N VAL A 159 -13.55 -32.22 5.78
CA VAL A 159 -13.09 -33.23 6.73
C VAL A 159 -13.42 -32.80 8.16
N TYR A 160 -13.15 -31.54 8.51
CA TYR A 160 -13.50 -30.98 9.82
C TYR A 160 -15.03 -31.00 10.08
N PHE A 161 -15.84 -30.51 9.14
CA PHE A 161 -17.30 -30.44 9.31
C PHE A 161 -17.97 -31.82 9.25
N PHE A 162 -17.50 -32.77 8.45
CA PHE A 162 -18.04 -34.14 8.47
C PHE A 162 -17.70 -34.88 9.77
N GLY A 163 -16.55 -34.59 10.37
CA GLY A 163 -16.23 -35.03 11.73
C GLY A 163 -17.24 -34.51 12.76
N ALA A 164 -17.59 -33.23 12.67
CA ALA A 164 -18.63 -32.62 13.49
C ALA A 164 -20.02 -33.26 13.23
N ASP A 165 -20.43 -33.42 11.98
CA ASP A 165 -21.70 -34.04 11.57
C ASP A 165 -21.84 -35.46 12.14
N LYS A 166 -20.79 -36.28 12.07
CA LYS A 166 -20.78 -37.65 12.59
C LYS A 166 -20.98 -37.68 14.11
N THR A 167 -20.35 -36.73 14.81
CA THR A 167 -20.48 -36.59 16.27
C THR A 167 -21.88 -36.13 16.66
N ILE A 168 -22.43 -35.15 15.95
CA ILE A 168 -23.80 -34.65 16.14
C ILE A 168 -24.81 -35.78 15.90
N TYR A 169 -24.72 -36.48 14.77
CA TYR A 169 -25.63 -37.57 14.42
C TYR A 169 -25.58 -38.71 15.43
N ARG A 170 -24.39 -39.14 15.87
CA ARG A 170 -24.24 -40.19 16.91
C ARG A 170 -24.89 -39.78 18.23
N SER A 171 -24.75 -38.52 18.64
CA SER A 171 -25.37 -38.02 19.88
C SER A 171 -26.89 -37.85 19.80
N MET A 172 -27.47 -37.80 18.58
CA MET A 172 -28.88 -37.45 18.36
C MET A 172 -29.70 -38.57 17.68
N ALA A 173 -29.07 -39.67 17.25
CA ALA A 173 -29.73 -40.78 16.56
C ALA A 173 -30.89 -41.39 17.38
N SER A 174 -30.74 -41.49 18.70
CA SER A 174 -31.80 -41.97 19.60
C SER A 174 -32.99 -41.01 19.66
N VAL A 175 -32.74 -39.70 19.73
CA VAL A 175 -33.77 -38.64 19.75
C VAL A 175 -34.53 -38.59 18.42
N ILE A 176 -33.83 -38.71 17.29
CA ILE A 176 -34.43 -38.77 15.94
C ILE A 176 -35.38 -39.96 15.81
N THR A 177 -34.95 -41.12 16.31
CA THR A 177 -35.71 -42.37 16.21
C THR A 177 -36.98 -42.32 17.07
N VAL A 178 -36.90 -41.73 18.27
CA VAL A 178 -38.05 -41.50 19.17
C VAL A 178 -39.02 -40.47 18.58
N ALA A 179 -38.52 -39.35 18.06
CA ALA A 179 -39.35 -38.33 17.40
C ALA A 179 -40.08 -38.88 16.16
N HIS A 180 -39.42 -39.75 15.37
CA HIS A 180 -40.03 -40.39 14.20
C HIS A 180 -41.17 -41.37 14.57
N LYS A 181 -40.99 -42.15 15.65
CA LYS A 181 -42.05 -43.02 16.19
C LYS A 181 -43.26 -42.22 16.70
N ASN A 182 -43.03 -41.09 17.36
CA ASN A 182 -44.10 -40.22 17.86
C ASN A 182 -44.86 -39.51 16.73
N TYR A 183 -44.18 -39.18 15.63
CA TYR A 183 -44.79 -38.57 14.45
C TYR A 183 -45.75 -39.50 13.68
N GLN A 184 -45.37 -40.77 13.47
CA GLN A 184 -46.28 -41.75 12.84
C GLN A 184 -47.60 -41.90 13.61
N LYS A 185 -47.59 -41.68 14.93
CA LYS A 185 -48.79 -41.67 15.77
C LYS A 185 -49.59 -40.36 15.67
N ALA A 186 -48.92 -39.21 15.49
CA ALA A 186 -49.56 -37.88 15.42
C ALA A 186 -50.24 -37.58 14.07
N LEU A 187 -49.69 -38.07 12.95
CA LEU A 187 -50.25 -37.93 11.60
C LEU A 187 -51.67 -38.48 11.45
N LYS A 188 -52.06 -39.43 12.30
CA LYS A 188 -53.41 -40.02 12.31
C LYS A 188 -54.48 -39.14 12.98
N LYS A 189 -54.11 -38.06 13.69
CA LYS A 189 -55.05 -37.35 14.59
C LYS A 189 -55.40 -35.89 14.25
N LYS A 190 -54.62 -35.13 13.44
CA LYS A 190 -55.00 -33.78 12.93
C LYS A 190 -53.97 -33.23 11.92
N PRO A 191 -54.39 -32.47 10.88
CA PRO A 191 -53.46 -31.75 10.01
C PRO A 191 -52.81 -30.57 10.75
N LEU A 192 -51.50 -30.38 10.53
CA LEU A 192 -50.69 -29.34 11.16
C LEU A 192 -51.00 -27.95 10.56
N PRO A 193 -50.92 -26.87 11.35
CA PRO A 193 -51.13 -25.50 10.86
C PRO A 193 -50.15 -25.14 9.74
N ALA A 194 -50.60 -24.30 8.81
CA ALA A 194 -49.79 -23.81 7.70
C ALA A 194 -48.75 -22.80 8.22
N GLU A 195 -47.48 -23.18 8.23
CA GLU A 195 -46.38 -22.26 8.55
C GLU A 195 -46.19 -21.29 7.37
N LYS A 196 -46.24 -19.98 7.62
CA LYS A 196 -45.89 -18.96 6.61
C LYS A 196 -44.39 -19.06 6.34
N LYS A 197 -44.01 -19.80 5.30
CA LYS A 197 -42.61 -19.87 4.84
C LYS A 197 -42.26 -18.59 4.08
N GLU A 198 -41.24 -17.89 4.55
CA GLU A 198 -40.71 -16.68 3.89
C GLU A 198 -40.07 -17.00 2.52
N ILE A 199 -39.54 -18.22 2.36
CA ILE A 199 -39.05 -18.75 1.07
C ILE A 199 -39.78 -20.04 0.71
N LYS A 200 -40.19 -20.16 -0.56
CA LYS A 200 -40.83 -21.38 -1.10
C LYS A 200 -39.77 -22.17 -1.87
N VAL A 201 -39.37 -23.31 -1.34
CA VAL A 201 -38.40 -24.22 -1.98
C VAL A 201 -39.14 -25.48 -2.43
N GLU A 202 -39.11 -25.76 -3.73
CA GLU A 202 -39.71 -26.96 -4.34
C GLU A 202 -38.66 -28.01 -4.71
N TRP A 203 -37.43 -27.58 -5.00
CA TRP A 203 -36.34 -28.43 -5.47
C TRP A 203 -34.99 -28.01 -4.85
N PHE A 204 -34.10 -28.96 -4.60
CA PHE A 204 -32.72 -28.70 -4.21
C PHE A 204 -31.77 -29.75 -4.80
N LEU A 205 -30.49 -29.41 -4.93
CA LEU A 205 -29.45 -30.32 -5.41
C LEU A 205 -28.90 -31.17 -4.25
N SER A 206 -28.79 -32.49 -4.47
CA SER A 206 -28.14 -33.41 -3.54
C SER A 206 -26.60 -33.27 -3.56
N ALA A 207 -25.91 -34.00 -2.68
CA ALA A 207 -24.45 -34.12 -2.68
C ALA A 207 -23.89 -34.69 -4.00
N THR A 208 -24.69 -35.47 -4.72
CA THR A 208 -24.38 -36.03 -6.04
C THR A 208 -24.96 -35.19 -7.19
N LEU A 209 -25.33 -33.93 -6.94
CA LEU A 209 -25.91 -32.99 -7.90
C LEU A 209 -27.25 -33.42 -8.53
N HIS A 210 -27.95 -34.40 -7.95
CA HIS A 210 -29.28 -34.81 -8.41
C HIS A 210 -30.37 -33.93 -7.78
N LEU A 211 -31.41 -33.61 -8.56
CA LEU A 211 -32.57 -32.86 -8.10
C LEU A 211 -33.42 -33.71 -7.12
N ARG A 212 -33.73 -33.13 -5.96
CA ARG A 212 -34.60 -33.74 -4.93
C ARG A 212 -35.64 -32.75 -4.43
N LYS A 213 -36.77 -33.27 -3.95
CA LYS A 213 -37.82 -32.47 -3.30
C LYS A 213 -37.56 -32.33 -1.79
N PRO A 214 -37.75 -31.14 -1.19
CA PRO A 214 -37.69 -30.94 0.25
C PRO A 214 -38.69 -31.86 0.97
N ARG A 215 -38.25 -32.48 2.07
CA ARG A 215 -39.16 -33.20 2.98
C ARG A 215 -39.90 -32.20 3.85
N ASP A 216 -41.14 -32.53 4.21
CA ASP A 216 -41.84 -31.78 5.24
C ASP A 216 -41.17 -32.02 6.60
N VAL A 217 -41.02 -30.95 7.38
CA VAL A 217 -40.29 -30.95 8.66
C VAL A 217 -41.10 -30.36 9.81
N ARG A 218 -42.38 -30.04 9.57
CA ARG A 218 -43.32 -29.52 10.57
C ARG A 218 -43.53 -30.46 11.77
N HIS A 219 -43.00 -31.68 11.70
CA HIS A 219 -43.14 -32.72 12.73
C HIS A 219 -41.99 -32.84 13.71
N TYR A 220 -40.89 -32.13 13.50
CA TYR A 220 -39.80 -32.08 14.48
C TYR A 220 -40.08 -31.00 15.53
N PRO A 221 -39.83 -31.27 16.82
CA PRO A 221 -39.85 -30.22 17.85
C PRO A 221 -38.90 -29.10 17.44
N GLN A 222 -39.31 -27.83 17.60
CA GLN A 222 -38.45 -26.69 17.26
C GLN A 222 -37.12 -26.74 18.03
N GLU A 223 -37.17 -27.14 19.30
CA GLU A 223 -35.98 -27.36 20.15
C GLU A 223 -34.98 -28.35 19.54
N PHE A 224 -35.44 -29.39 18.83
CA PHE A 224 -34.58 -30.38 18.19
C PHE A 224 -33.84 -29.80 16.98
N LEU A 225 -34.54 -29.03 16.15
CA LEU A 225 -33.95 -28.36 15.00
C LEU A 225 -32.93 -27.31 15.45
N ASP A 226 -33.29 -26.53 16.47
CA ASP A 226 -32.42 -25.49 17.04
C ASP A 226 -31.17 -26.10 17.70
N LEU A 227 -31.26 -27.29 18.31
CA LEU A 227 -30.10 -27.98 18.89
C LEU A 227 -29.08 -28.43 17.83
N ILE A 228 -29.54 -28.92 16.67
CA ILE A 228 -28.66 -29.29 15.54
C ILE A 228 -27.90 -28.05 15.06
N PHE A 229 -28.63 -26.96 14.79
CA PHE A 229 -28.03 -25.72 14.32
C PHE A 229 -27.09 -25.09 15.35
N LYS A 230 -27.41 -25.15 16.64
CA LYS A 230 -26.55 -24.66 17.73
C LYS A 230 -25.23 -25.45 17.85
N ARG A 231 -25.22 -26.75 17.56
CA ARG A 231 -23.97 -27.55 17.54
C ARG A 231 -23.11 -27.27 16.31
N HIS A 232 -23.70 -27.13 15.11
CA HIS A 232 -22.95 -26.66 13.94
C HIS A 232 -22.39 -25.24 14.16
N HIS A 233 -23.12 -24.41 14.90
CA HIS A 233 -22.67 -23.07 15.26
C HIS A 233 -21.42 -23.09 16.15
N PHE A 234 -21.33 -24.00 17.13
CA PHE A 234 -20.13 -24.14 17.96
C PHE A 234 -18.91 -24.57 17.13
N SER A 235 -19.06 -25.57 16.26
CA SER A 235 -17.97 -26.02 15.36
C SER A 235 -17.51 -24.91 14.42
N ALA A 236 -18.43 -24.06 13.95
CA ALA A 236 -18.13 -22.89 13.14
C ALA A 236 -17.32 -21.83 13.90
N VAL A 237 -17.71 -21.51 15.13
CA VAL A 237 -16.98 -20.55 15.99
C VAL A 237 -15.55 -21.05 16.26
N LEU A 238 -15.37 -22.34 16.54
CA LEU A 238 -14.05 -22.92 16.73
C LEU A 238 -13.18 -22.83 15.46
N ALA A 239 -13.76 -23.03 14.27
CA ALA A 239 -13.05 -22.88 13.00
C ALA A 239 -12.59 -21.43 12.75
N ILE A 240 -13.45 -20.45 13.05
CA ILE A 240 -13.12 -19.02 12.96
C ILE A 240 -12.00 -18.68 13.95
N LEU A 241 -12.07 -19.19 15.18
CA LEU A 241 -11.03 -18.99 16.20
C LEU A 241 -9.68 -19.58 15.75
N MET A 242 -9.67 -20.80 15.19
CA MET A 242 -8.45 -21.41 14.66
C MET A 242 -7.86 -20.61 13.50
N ALA A 243 -8.69 -20.11 12.57
CA ALA A 243 -8.24 -19.24 11.48
C ALA A 243 -7.64 -17.92 11.98
N PHE A 244 -8.24 -17.34 13.03
CA PHE A 244 -7.74 -16.14 13.69
C PHE A 244 -6.38 -16.38 14.37
N ILE A 245 -6.25 -17.47 15.14
CA ILE A 245 -4.98 -17.87 15.76
C ILE A 245 -3.91 -18.11 14.70
N PHE A 246 -4.25 -18.78 13.60
CA PHE A 246 -3.33 -19.01 12.50
C PHE A 246 -2.81 -17.71 11.88
N LEU A 247 -3.69 -16.71 11.67
CA LEU A 247 -3.29 -15.39 11.16
C LEU A 247 -2.34 -14.67 12.14
N ILE A 248 -2.57 -14.76 13.46
CA ILE A 248 -1.66 -14.21 14.47
C ILE A 248 -0.29 -14.88 14.41
N VAL A 249 -0.26 -16.22 14.28
CA VAL A 249 0.99 -16.98 14.17
C VAL A 249 1.78 -16.59 12.92
N ILE A 250 1.13 -16.45 11.77
CA ILE A 250 1.76 -15.94 10.55
C ILE A 250 2.30 -14.53 10.76
N GLY A 251 1.49 -13.64 11.36
CA GLY A 251 1.93 -12.28 11.71
C GLY A 251 3.20 -12.27 12.55
N PHE A 252 3.32 -13.18 13.53
CA PHE A 252 4.50 -13.29 14.39
C PHE A 252 5.76 -13.79 13.65
N LEU A 253 5.58 -14.67 12.65
CA LEU A 253 6.65 -15.31 11.89
C LEU A 253 7.03 -14.59 10.58
N SER A 254 6.25 -13.60 10.16
CA SER A 254 6.40 -12.82 8.91
C SER A 254 7.73 -12.06 8.76
N ASP A 255 8.59 -12.04 9.78
CA ASP A 255 9.96 -11.55 9.64
C ASP A 255 10.80 -12.42 8.70
N ASN A 256 10.44 -13.70 8.56
CA ASN A 256 11.06 -14.61 7.60
C ASN A 256 10.25 -14.60 6.29
N SER A 257 10.94 -14.48 5.15
CA SER A 257 10.35 -14.39 3.81
C SER A 257 9.40 -15.55 3.47
N VAL A 258 9.63 -16.74 4.03
CA VAL A 258 8.75 -17.90 3.83
C VAL A 258 7.35 -17.68 4.43
N PHE A 259 7.24 -16.92 5.51
CA PHE A 259 5.96 -16.63 6.18
C PHE A 259 5.33 -15.30 5.73
N GLN A 260 5.93 -14.61 4.75
CA GLN A 260 5.32 -13.45 4.12
C GLN A 260 4.32 -13.93 3.07
N ALA A 261 3.08 -14.17 3.51
CA ALA A 261 2.01 -14.56 2.61
C ALA A 261 1.69 -13.43 1.62
N PRO A 262 1.25 -13.75 0.38
CA PRO A 262 0.76 -12.75 -0.56
C PRO A 262 -0.31 -11.85 0.06
N ALA A 263 -0.32 -10.58 -0.32
CA ALA A 263 -1.25 -9.57 0.17
C ALA A 263 -2.70 -9.98 -0.11
N ALA A 264 -2.99 -10.49 -1.32
CA ALA A 264 -4.33 -10.99 -1.66
C ALA A 264 -4.78 -12.12 -0.71
N ALA A 265 -3.87 -13.01 -0.33
CA ALA A 265 -4.18 -14.08 0.62
C ALA A 265 -4.48 -13.53 2.01
N SER A 266 -3.67 -12.58 2.48
CA SER A 266 -3.84 -11.93 3.77
C SER A 266 -5.16 -11.15 3.84
N ILE A 267 -5.48 -10.35 2.82
CA ILE A 267 -6.73 -9.58 2.73
C ILE A 267 -7.95 -10.52 2.67
N THR A 268 -7.88 -11.57 1.84
CA THR A 268 -8.97 -12.55 1.72
C THR A 268 -9.21 -13.30 3.04
N LEU A 269 -8.15 -13.66 3.76
CA LEU A 269 -8.25 -14.28 5.07
C LEU A 269 -8.85 -13.33 6.11
N LEU A 270 -8.50 -12.04 6.09
CA LEU A 270 -9.17 -11.03 6.91
C LEU A 270 -10.68 -10.99 6.62
N PHE A 271 -11.08 -10.97 5.35
CA PHE A 271 -12.50 -11.00 4.99
C PHE A 271 -13.20 -12.26 5.51
N ALA A 272 -12.53 -13.41 5.45
CA ALA A 272 -13.06 -14.66 6.01
C ALA A 272 -13.32 -14.53 7.52
N ILE A 273 -12.39 -13.91 8.26
CA ILE A 273 -12.54 -13.66 9.70
C ILE A 273 -13.65 -12.65 9.98
N LEU A 274 -13.68 -11.52 9.26
CA LEU A 274 -14.68 -10.47 9.46
C LEU A 274 -16.10 -10.98 9.20
N ILE A 275 -16.31 -11.79 8.16
CA ILE A 275 -17.59 -12.46 7.90
C ILE A 275 -17.95 -13.37 9.08
N GLY A 276 -17.01 -14.19 9.56
CA GLY A 276 -17.23 -15.08 10.68
C GLY A 276 -17.61 -14.35 11.96
N VAL A 277 -16.87 -13.29 12.30
CA VAL A 277 -17.12 -12.44 13.47
C VAL A 277 -18.47 -11.72 13.35
N ALA A 278 -18.75 -11.08 12.22
CA ALA A 278 -20.03 -10.41 11.99
C ALA A 278 -21.21 -11.40 12.06
N GLY A 279 -21.03 -12.62 11.54
CA GLY A 279 -21.98 -13.72 11.67
C GLY A 279 -22.24 -14.12 13.13
N ALA A 280 -21.17 -14.29 13.91
CA ALA A 280 -21.26 -14.60 15.33
C ALA A 280 -21.96 -13.46 16.10
N LEU A 281 -21.52 -12.22 15.95
CA LEU A 281 -22.11 -11.06 16.63
C LEU A 281 -23.61 -10.92 16.29
N SER A 282 -23.97 -11.05 15.01
CA SER A 282 -25.37 -10.97 14.58
C SER A 282 -26.23 -12.10 15.16
N SER A 283 -25.67 -13.30 15.38
CA SER A 283 -26.38 -14.45 15.94
C SER A 283 -26.46 -14.43 17.46
N PHE A 284 -25.42 -13.95 18.15
CA PHE A 284 -25.35 -13.97 19.62
C PHE A 284 -25.98 -12.74 20.26
N LEU A 285 -25.66 -11.55 19.78
CA LEU A 285 -25.96 -10.31 20.51
C LEU A 285 -27.30 -9.69 20.13
N HIS A 286 -27.90 -10.09 19.00
CA HIS A 286 -29.15 -9.50 18.50
C HIS A 286 -29.12 -7.96 18.61
N SER A 287 -29.95 -7.36 19.48
CA SER A 287 -30.03 -5.91 19.73
C SER A 287 -28.85 -5.31 20.53
N TRP A 288 -28.03 -6.13 21.20
CA TRP A 288 -26.87 -5.69 22.00
C TRP A 288 -25.59 -5.46 21.19
N THR A 289 -25.63 -5.72 19.89
CA THR A 289 -24.47 -5.54 19.00
C THR A 289 -23.95 -4.10 19.02
N LEU A 290 -24.84 -3.11 18.92
CA LEU A 290 -24.47 -1.70 18.90
C LEU A 290 -23.87 -1.22 20.24
N PRO A 291 -24.47 -1.49 21.41
CA PRO A 291 -23.84 -1.21 22.70
C PRO A 291 -22.44 -1.82 22.87
N LEU A 292 -22.24 -3.08 22.46
CA LEU A 292 -20.92 -3.71 22.57
C LEU A 292 -19.87 -3.00 21.71
N VAL A 293 -20.21 -2.64 20.48
CA VAL A 293 -19.31 -1.89 19.58
C VAL A 293 -18.92 -0.54 20.20
N VAL A 294 -19.86 0.17 20.82
CA VAL A 294 -19.58 1.43 21.52
C VAL A 294 -18.64 1.21 22.71
N ILE A 295 -18.86 0.18 23.53
CA ILE A 295 -17.98 -0.16 24.65
C ILE A 295 -16.56 -0.50 24.16
N LEU A 296 -16.44 -1.31 23.11
CA LEU A 296 -15.15 -1.65 22.51
C LEU A 296 -14.43 -0.42 21.97
N TYR A 297 -15.14 0.48 21.30
CA TYR A 297 -14.57 1.74 20.82
C TYR A 297 -14.04 2.59 21.98
N VAL A 298 -14.82 2.78 23.05
CA VAL A 298 -14.41 3.55 24.22
C VAL A 298 -13.20 2.89 24.90
N ALA A 299 -13.18 1.57 25.03
CA ALA A 299 -12.06 0.82 25.61
C ALA A 299 -10.78 0.97 24.79
N VAL A 300 -10.84 0.79 23.47
CA VAL A 300 -9.69 0.95 22.56
C VAL A 300 -9.19 2.39 22.57
N ASN A 301 -10.09 3.37 22.53
CA ASN A 301 -9.73 4.78 22.61
C ASN A 301 -9.05 5.13 23.96
N TRP A 302 -9.55 4.60 25.07
CA TRP A 302 -8.93 4.78 26.39
C TRP A 302 -7.53 4.15 26.44
N MET A 303 -7.36 2.94 25.88
CA MET A 303 -6.05 2.27 25.77
C MET A 303 -5.07 3.05 24.90
N TYR A 304 -5.55 3.67 23.81
CA TYR A 304 -4.74 4.52 22.95
C TYR A 304 -4.30 5.82 23.66
N GLN A 305 -5.21 6.48 24.37
CA GLN A 305 -4.92 7.71 25.12
C GLN A 305 -3.92 7.52 26.27
N HIS A 306 -3.82 6.31 26.82
CA HIS A 306 -2.88 5.96 27.90
C HIS A 306 -1.62 5.23 27.40
N ASP A 307 -1.32 5.30 26.09
CA ASP A 307 -0.15 4.68 25.45
C ASP A 307 -0.05 3.14 25.68
N ILE A 308 -1.16 2.46 26.02
CA ILE A 308 -1.22 1.00 26.16
C ILE A 308 -1.18 0.35 24.77
N ILE A 309 -1.87 0.96 23.80
CA ILE A 309 -1.80 0.61 22.38
C ILE A 309 -1.10 1.77 21.66
N ASP A 310 0.14 1.54 21.22
CA ASP A 310 0.90 2.50 20.42
C ASP A 310 0.88 2.09 18.94
N LEU A 311 0.01 2.73 18.15
CA LEU A 311 -0.05 2.58 16.70
C LEU A 311 0.83 3.61 15.97
N ARG A 312 1.60 4.43 16.70
CA ARG A 312 2.40 5.49 16.10
C ARG A 312 3.60 4.89 15.40
N ASN A 313 3.72 5.17 14.11
CA ASN A 313 4.90 4.84 13.34
C ASN A 313 6.00 5.88 13.61
N LYS A 314 7.23 5.41 13.89
CA LYS A 314 8.38 6.24 14.29
C LYS A 314 9.45 6.26 13.20
N ALA A 315 10.21 7.34 13.12
CA ALA A 315 11.46 7.41 12.34
C ALA A 315 12.57 6.64 13.06
N TYR A 316 13.17 5.63 12.43
CA TYR A 316 14.17 4.77 13.07
C TYR A 316 15.53 5.46 13.13
N GLY A 317 16.20 5.33 14.28
CA GLY A 317 17.44 6.04 14.61
C GLY A 317 17.24 7.29 15.49
N LEU A 318 16.05 7.89 15.45
CA LEU A 318 15.68 9.02 16.31
C LEU A 318 15.29 8.54 17.73
N ASP A 319 15.67 9.31 18.76
CA ASP A 319 15.35 9.02 20.16
C ASP A 319 13.97 9.57 20.56
N TYR A 320 13.08 8.71 21.07
CA TYR A 320 11.73 9.06 21.52
C TYR A 320 11.56 9.00 23.05
N THR A 321 12.60 8.56 23.77
CA THR A 321 12.54 8.27 25.21
C THR A 321 12.65 9.53 26.06
N GLN A 322 13.38 10.54 25.58
CA GLN A 322 13.65 11.78 26.30
C GLN A 322 12.49 12.78 26.19
N GLN A 323 11.37 12.50 26.86
CA GLN A 323 10.13 13.29 26.70
C GLN A 323 10.26 14.76 27.11
N LYS A 324 11.08 15.07 28.13
CA LYS A 324 11.27 16.42 28.66
C LYS A 324 12.12 17.32 27.76
N GLU A 325 12.96 16.73 26.91
CA GLU A 325 13.89 17.44 26.04
C GLU A 325 13.38 17.55 24.60
N ARG A 326 12.10 17.19 24.39
CA ARG A 326 11.44 17.32 23.09
C ARG A 326 11.36 18.80 22.70
N PRO A 327 11.70 19.16 21.46
CA PRO A 327 11.61 20.54 21.01
C PRO A 327 10.16 21.02 21.01
N ILE A 328 9.97 22.28 21.41
CA ILE A 328 8.67 22.94 21.40
C ILE A 328 8.33 23.32 19.97
N TYR A 329 7.20 22.83 19.47
CA TYR A 329 6.71 23.15 18.13
C TYR A 329 5.81 24.40 18.19
N ASN A 330 6.44 25.57 18.17
CA ASN A 330 5.76 26.85 18.07
C ASN A 330 6.54 27.82 17.16
N ARG A 331 5.89 28.92 16.78
CA ARG A 331 6.47 29.92 15.86
C ARG A 331 7.79 30.51 16.38
N GLU A 332 7.86 30.82 17.66
CA GLU A 332 9.04 31.43 18.30
C GLU A 332 10.27 30.51 18.20
N THR A 333 10.12 29.23 18.51
CA THR A 333 11.20 28.24 18.44
C THR A 333 11.67 28.04 17.00
N VAL A 334 10.73 27.95 16.05
CA VAL A 334 11.08 27.80 14.63
C VAL A 334 11.82 29.03 14.09
N LEU A 335 11.38 30.24 14.46
CA LEU A 335 12.06 31.48 14.06
C LEU A 335 13.44 31.64 14.71
N ALA A 336 13.59 31.22 15.97
CA ALA A 336 14.88 31.23 16.67
C ALA A 336 15.90 30.30 15.99
N LEU A 337 15.46 29.16 15.44
CA LEU A 337 16.33 28.28 14.65
C LEU A 337 16.81 28.96 13.39
N ALA A 338 15.93 29.66 12.67
CA ALA A 338 16.29 30.37 11.46
C ALA A 338 16.92 31.75 11.72
N SER A 339 17.59 31.98 12.86
CA SER A 339 18.25 33.27 13.12
C SER A 339 19.28 33.62 12.04
N PRO A 340 19.54 34.92 11.77
CA PRO A 340 20.54 35.33 10.78
C PRO A 340 21.93 34.73 11.03
N GLU A 341 22.32 34.56 12.29
CA GLU A 341 23.60 33.95 12.68
C GLU A 341 23.65 32.45 12.30
N ASN A 342 22.58 31.73 12.57
CA ASN A 342 22.43 30.32 12.22
C ASN A 342 22.43 30.13 10.70
N GLU A 343 21.71 30.99 9.97
CA GLU A 343 21.70 30.98 8.51
C GLU A 343 23.08 31.28 7.93
N ALA A 344 23.80 32.26 8.47
CA ALA A 344 25.14 32.60 8.01
C ALA A 344 26.14 31.45 8.23
N ALA A 345 26.06 30.78 9.39
CA ALA A 345 26.89 29.62 9.69
C ALA A 345 26.64 28.46 8.70
N ASP A 346 25.37 28.18 8.40
CA ASP A 346 25.01 27.11 7.47
C ASP A 346 25.40 27.46 6.02
N LYS A 347 25.20 28.73 5.60
CA LYS A 347 25.65 29.24 4.30
C LYS A 347 27.16 29.08 4.16
N ALA A 348 27.95 29.41 5.17
CA ALA A 348 29.40 29.26 5.14
C ALA A 348 29.83 27.79 4.98
N ALA A 349 29.17 26.85 5.68
CA ALA A 349 29.45 25.43 5.56
C ALA A 349 29.14 24.89 4.15
N PHE A 350 28.02 25.28 3.56
CA PHE A 350 27.66 24.89 2.20
C PHE A 350 28.53 25.57 1.13
N LEU A 351 28.95 26.81 1.35
CA LEU A 351 29.92 27.49 0.49
C LEU A 351 31.26 26.75 0.47
N GLN A 352 31.72 26.23 1.62
CA GLN A 352 32.91 25.39 1.69
C GLN A 352 32.78 24.11 0.86
N ARG A 353 31.59 23.48 0.84
CA ARG A 353 31.30 22.34 -0.04
C ARG A 353 31.39 22.72 -1.52
N LEU A 354 30.81 23.85 -1.91
CA LEU A 354 30.87 24.37 -3.28
C LEU A 354 32.30 24.68 -3.71
N GLU A 355 33.12 25.28 -2.85
CA GLU A 355 34.55 25.52 -3.11
C GLU A 355 35.33 24.20 -3.26
N THR A 356 35.05 23.22 -2.40
CA THR A 356 35.68 21.89 -2.48
C THR A 356 35.27 21.16 -3.76
N TRP A 357 34.00 21.23 -4.13
CA TRP A 357 33.48 20.71 -5.38
C TRP A 357 34.17 21.35 -6.58
N LYS A 358 34.31 22.69 -6.60
CA LYS A 358 34.94 23.43 -7.69
C LYS A 358 36.40 23.02 -7.89
N LYS A 359 37.16 22.83 -6.80
CA LYS A 359 38.57 22.37 -6.85
C LYS A 359 38.75 21.00 -7.52
N LYS A 360 37.69 20.19 -7.56
CA LYS A 360 37.69 18.86 -8.21
C LYS A 360 37.26 18.89 -9.67
N GLN A 361 36.88 20.04 -10.21
CA GLN A 361 36.49 20.17 -11.61
C GLN A 361 37.70 20.51 -12.49
N SER A 362 37.69 20.04 -13.73
CA SER A 362 38.75 20.29 -14.71
C SER A 362 38.66 21.69 -15.32
N SER A 363 37.46 22.26 -15.44
CA SER A 363 37.23 23.61 -15.97
C SER A 363 37.30 24.66 -14.87
N LYS A 364 37.78 25.87 -15.21
CA LYS A 364 37.75 27.04 -14.32
C LYS A 364 36.31 27.49 -13.99
N LYS A 365 35.39 27.30 -14.94
CA LYS A 365 33.96 27.55 -14.82
C LYS A 365 33.22 26.29 -15.30
N PRO A 366 33.06 25.28 -14.45
CA PRO A 366 32.37 24.04 -14.80
C PRO A 366 30.86 24.27 -14.99
N THR A 367 30.23 23.41 -15.79
CA THR A 367 28.77 23.20 -15.74
C THR A 367 28.42 22.53 -14.41
N LEU A 368 27.47 23.10 -13.67
CA LEU A 368 26.96 22.60 -12.40
C LEU A 368 25.57 22.01 -12.59
N PHE A 369 25.35 20.79 -12.09
CA PHE A 369 24.06 20.11 -12.15
C PHE A 369 23.37 20.07 -10.78
N LEU A 370 22.04 20.25 -10.80
CA LEU A 370 21.13 19.93 -9.70
C LEU A 370 20.14 18.88 -10.19
N ILE A 371 19.83 17.88 -9.35
CA ILE A 371 18.90 16.80 -9.70
C ILE A 371 17.62 16.93 -8.88
N ASN A 372 16.52 17.00 -9.60
CA ASN A 372 15.17 17.08 -9.08
C ASN A 372 14.35 15.89 -9.54
N VAL A 373 13.76 15.16 -8.59
CA VAL A 373 13.03 13.91 -8.88
C VAL A 373 11.63 13.96 -8.33
N SER A 374 10.67 13.47 -9.11
CA SER A 374 9.26 13.55 -8.73
C SER A 374 8.81 12.40 -7.84
N GLY A 375 7.70 12.62 -7.13
CA GLY A 375 6.94 11.50 -6.55
C GLY A 375 6.38 10.56 -7.62
N GLY A 376 5.80 9.44 -7.21
CA GLY A 376 5.19 8.45 -8.11
C GLY A 376 5.52 6.99 -7.84
N GLY A 377 5.85 6.62 -6.60
CA GLY A 377 6.11 5.23 -6.20
C GLY A 377 7.25 4.56 -6.97
N THR A 378 7.18 3.25 -7.14
CA THR A 378 8.23 2.44 -7.79
C THR A 378 8.40 2.81 -9.27
N ARG A 379 7.34 3.31 -9.93
CA ARG A 379 7.42 3.89 -11.29
C ARG A 379 8.43 5.03 -11.35
N SER A 380 8.30 6.02 -10.48
CA SER A 380 9.23 7.16 -10.43
C SER A 380 10.64 6.73 -10.04
N ALA A 381 10.76 5.79 -9.10
CA ALA A 381 12.06 5.25 -8.68
C ALA A 381 12.81 4.60 -9.85
N THR A 382 12.11 3.75 -10.62
CA THR A 382 12.65 3.03 -11.79
C THR A 382 12.99 4.00 -12.92
N PHE A 383 12.09 4.95 -13.23
CA PHE A 383 12.34 5.95 -14.26
C PHE A 383 13.54 6.85 -13.92
N THR A 384 13.62 7.29 -12.66
CA THR A 384 14.76 8.05 -12.14
C THR A 384 16.05 7.28 -12.32
N MET A 385 16.08 6.00 -11.92
CA MET A 385 17.27 5.17 -12.07
C MET A 385 17.71 5.04 -13.54
N ASN A 386 16.78 4.74 -14.44
CA ASN A 386 17.06 4.65 -15.88
C ASN A 386 17.65 5.96 -16.45
N VAL A 387 17.05 7.10 -16.12
CA VAL A 387 17.54 8.41 -16.59
C VAL A 387 18.93 8.70 -16.03
N LEU A 388 19.17 8.48 -14.74
CA LEU A 388 20.49 8.71 -14.12
C LEU A 388 21.57 7.81 -14.73
N GLN A 389 21.28 6.54 -15.00
CA GLN A 389 22.20 5.64 -15.70
C GLN A 389 22.53 6.14 -17.11
N ARG A 390 21.53 6.63 -17.85
CA ARG A 390 21.72 7.18 -19.20
C ARG A 390 22.54 8.47 -19.17
N LEU A 391 22.29 9.37 -18.22
CA LEU A 391 23.07 10.60 -18.03
C LEU A 391 24.53 10.29 -17.66
N ASP A 392 24.75 9.32 -16.77
CA ASP A 392 26.11 8.88 -16.42
C ASP A 392 26.82 8.25 -17.63
N SER A 393 26.11 7.47 -18.45
CA SER A 393 26.65 6.94 -19.71
C SER A 393 27.03 8.03 -20.70
N LEU A 394 26.16 9.02 -20.94
CA LEU A 394 26.42 10.12 -21.87
C LEU A 394 27.59 11.02 -21.40
N SER A 395 27.73 11.18 -20.09
CA SER A 395 28.83 11.94 -19.48
C SER A 395 30.11 11.13 -19.24
N GLN A 396 30.16 9.86 -19.67
CA GLN A 396 31.29 8.95 -19.45
C GLN A 396 31.67 8.83 -17.95
N GLY A 397 30.68 8.81 -17.06
CA GLY A 397 30.86 8.65 -15.62
C GLY A 397 31.14 9.95 -14.85
N LYS A 398 31.05 11.12 -15.50
CA LYS A 398 31.36 12.43 -14.89
C LYS A 398 30.15 13.16 -14.33
N PHE A 399 28.92 12.70 -14.63
CA PHE A 399 27.69 13.39 -14.27
C PHE A 399 27.57 13.68 -12.76
N MET A 400 27.81 12.67 -11.91
CA MET A 400 27.73 12.83 -10.45
C MET A 400 28.86 13.72 -9.89
N GLN A 401 30.03 13.74 -10.54
CA GLN A 401 31.13 14.64 -10.15
C GLN A 401 30.76 16.11 -10.37
N GLN A 402 29.92 16.41 -11.37
CA GLN A 402 29.45 17.76 -11.68
C GLN A 402 28.13 18.12 -10.99
N THR A 403 27.54 17.20 -10.23
CA THR A 403 26.29 17.41 -9.49
C THR A 403 26.60 17.89 -8.08
N VAL A 404 25.89 18.91 -7.60
CA VAL A 404 26.08 19.44 -6.23
C VAL A 404 24.91 19.14 -5.29
N LEU A 405 23.70 18.97 -5.84
CA LEU A 405 22.48 18.84 -5.05
C LEU A 405 21.50 17.84 -5.68
N ILE A 406 20.88 17.04 -4.82
CA ILE A 406 19.72 16.20 -5.15
C ILE A 406 18.58 16.52 -4.19
N SER A 407 17.38 16.77 -4.73
CA SER A 407 16.15 17.04 -3.97
C SER A 407 14.95 16.46 -4.71
N GLY A 408 13.84 16.21 -4.01
CA GLY A 408 12.67 15.63 -4.65
C GLY A 408 11.64 15.09 -3.68
N ALA A 409 10.74 14.27 -4.22
CA ALA A 409 9.67 13.65 -3.46
C ALA A 409 9.51 12.15 -3.75
N SER A 410 9.02 11.44 -2.73
CA SER A 410 8.54 10.07 -2.76
C SER A 410 9.44 9.09 -3.54
N GLY A 411 8.83 8.30 -4.43
CA GLY A 411 9.50 7.28 -5.24
C GLY A 411 10.75 7.74 -5.98
N GLY A 412 10.79 8.94 -6.55
CA GLY A 412 11.96 9.43 -7.27
C GLY A 412 13.19 9.54 -6.36
N MET A 413 13.00 9.92 -5.10
CA MET A 413 14.09 9.98 -4.11
C MET A 413 14.63 8.59 -3.77
N LEU A 414 13.82 7.53 -3.85
CA LEU A 414 14.30 6.15 -3.67
C LEU A 414 15.32 5.78 -4.75
N GLY A 415 14.99 6.05 -6.02
CA GLY A 415 15.89 5.80 -7.16
C GLY A 415 17.15 6.67 -7.11
N ALA A 416 17.00 7.96 -6.81
CA ALA A 416 18.12 8.88 -6.72
C ALA A 416 19.08 8.56 -5.56
N ALA A 417 18.55 8.18 -4.40
CA ALA A 417 19.35 7.78 -3.25
C ALA A 417 20.13 6.49 -3.51
N TYR A 418 19.50 5.51 -4.16
CA TYR A 418 20.17 4.27 -4.53
C TYR A 418 21.30 4.52 -5.54
N PHE A 419 21.04 5.28 -6.61
CA PHE A 419 22.06 5.65 -7.59
C PHE A 419 23.24 6.40 -6.95
N ARG A 420 22.95 7.37 -6.07
CA ARG A 420 23.95 8.13 -5.33
C ARG A 420 24.80 7.26 -4.42
N GLU A 421 24.20 6.30 -3.73
CA GLU A 421 24.90 5.33 -2.89
C GLU A 421 25.80 4.41 -3.73
N LEU A 422 25.30 3.88 -4.85
CA LEU A 422 26.11 3.09 -5.78
C LEU A 422 27.32 3.88 -6.29
N TYR A 423 27.14 5.18 -6.57
CA TYR A 423 28.25 6.05 -6.95
C TYR A 423 29.26 6.22 -5.82
N LEU A 424 28.81 6.40 -4.57
CA LEU A 424 29.72 6.41 -3.42
C LEU A 424 30.52 5.11 -3.32
N GLN A 425 29.87 3.96 -3.42
CA GLN A 425 30.53 2.65 -3.36
C GLN A 425 31.59 2.52 -4.47
N LYS A 426 31.29 2.98 -5.69
CA LYS A 426 32.28 3.06 -6.79
C LYS A 426 33.47 3.95 -6.42
N GLN A 427 33.23 5.12 -5.84
CA GLN A 427 34.30 6.05 -5.41
C GLN A 427 35.17 5.48 -4.28
N LEU A 428 34.60 4.61 -3.44
CA LEU A 428 35.32 3.89 -2.39
C LEU A 428 36.11 2.67 -2.90
N GLY A 429 36.09 2.41 -4.22
CA GLY A 429 36.86 1.34 -4.87
C GLY A 429 36.14 0.00 -4.96
N HIS A 430 34.85 -0.07 -4.62
CA HIS A 430 34.06 -1.28 -4.84
C HIS A 430 33.77 -1.47 -6.35
N PRO A 431 33.66 -2.72 -6.82
CA PRO A 431 33.47 -3.04 -8.24
C PRO A 431 32.01 -2.76 -8.69
N ILE A 432 31.61 -1.49 -8.70
CA ILE A 432 30.27 -1.04 -9.08
C ILE A 432 30.28 -0.49 -10.50
N HIS A 433 29.46 -1.07 -11.37
CA HIS A 433 29.19 -0.55 -12.70
C HIS A 433 27.86 0.19 -12.72
N LEU A 434 27.87 1.52 -12.61
CA LEU A 434 26.65 2.32 -12.43
C LEU A 434 25.56 2.07 -13.48
N GLN A 435 25.93 1.72 -14.72
CA GLN A 435 25.01 1.46 -15.82
C GLN A 435 24.40 0.05 -15.81
N ASP A 436 24.72 -0.79 -14.82
CA ASP A 436 24.20 -2.16 -14.77
C ASP A 436 22.68 -2.16 -14.58
N LYS A 437 21.98 -2.86 -15.48
CA LYS A 437 20.52 -2.99 -15.47
C LYS A 437 20.01 -3.66 -14.19
N THR A 438 20.83 -4.47 -13.52
CA THR A 438 20.50 -5.11 -12.25
C THR A 438 20.00 -4.10 -11.21
N TYR A 439 20.57 -2.89 -11.19
CA TYR A 439 20.14 -1.86 -10.23
C TYR A 439 18.78 -1.22 -10.56
N VAL A 440 18.39 -1.24 -11.84
CA VAL A 440 17.01 -0.90 -12.27
C VAL A 440 16.05 -1.99 -11.83
N ASP A 441 16.43 -3.26 -12.04
CA ASP A 441 15.62 -4.41 -11.64
C ASP A 441 15.43 -4.41 -10.11
N ASP A 442 16.49 -4.14 -9.35
CA ASP A 442 16.51 -4.01 -7.89
C ASP A 442 15.52 -2.96 -7.36
N ILE A 443 15.60 -1.72 -7.85
CA ILE A 443 14.72 -0.65 -7.37
C ILE A 443 13.27 -0.83 -7.85
N SER A 444 13.06 -1.61 -8.92
CA SER A 444 11.72 -1.96 -9.45
C SER A 444 11.03 -3.11 -8.71
N LYS A 445 11.72 -3.79 -7.78
CA LYS A 445 11.15 -4.90 -7.00
C LYS A 445 10.02 -4.42 -6.12
N ASP A 446 9.06 -5.32 -5.88
CA ASP A 446 7.88 -5.03 -5.10
C ASP A 446 8.20 -4.57 -3.67
N LEU A 447 7.54 -3.50 -3.27
CA LEU A 447 7.49 -2.96 -1.91
C LEU A 447 6.06 -2.99 -1.34
N LEU A 448 5.05 -3.23 -2.18
CA LEU A 448 3.63 -3.12 -1.84
C LEU A 448 3.05 -4.39 -1.19
N ASN A 449 3.48 -5.57 -1.64
CA ASN A 449 3.02 -6.86 -1.14
C ASN A 449 3.41 -7.06 0.35
N PRO A 450 4.68 -6.83 0.78
CA PRO A 450 5.03 -6.88 2.20
C PRO A 450 4.28 -5.84 3.04
N LEU A 451 4.01 -4.66 2.47
CA LEU A 451 3.27 -3.59 3.13
C LEU A 451 1.85 -4.03 3.50
N PHE A 452 1.07 -4.53 2.54
CA PHE A 452 -0.30 -4.98 2.80
C PHE A 452 -0.34 -6.25 3.65
N SER A 453 0.58 -7.20 3.41
CA SER A 453 0.70 -8.40 4.24
C SER A 453 0.96 -8.04 5.72
N SER A 454 1.86 -7.08 5.96
CA SER A 454 2.16 -6.55 7.30
C SER A 454 0.98 -5.78 7.90
N PHE A 455 0.27 -4.96 7.12
CA PHE A 455 -0.89 -4.22 7.59
C PHE A 455 -1.97 -5.15 8.16
N ILE A 456 -2.26 -6.26 7.47
CA ILE A 456 -3.25 -7.23 7.94
C ILE A 456 -2.73 -8.03 9.13
N SER A 457 -1.53 -8.60 9.00
CA SER A 457 -1.03 -9.60 9.96
C SER A 457 -0.41 -9.00 11.22
N ARG A 458 0.08 -7.76 11.17
CA ARG A 458 0.74 -7.06 12.30
C ARG A 458 -0.07 -5.87 12.79
N ASP A 459 -0.43 -4.95 11.91
CA ASP A 459 -1.04 -3.68 12.34
C ASP A 459 -2.49 -3.89 12.84
N LEU A 460 -3.27 -4.78 12.19
CA LEU A 460 -4.69 -4.98 12.50
C LEU A 460 -4.96 -6.15 13.46
N VAL A 461 -4.26 -7.27 13.30
CA VAL A 461 -4.59 -8.54 13.98
C VAL A 461 -3.54 -8.99 15.00
N GLY A 462 -2.27 -8.65 14.79
CA GLY A 462 -1.15 -9.14 15.59
C GLY A 462 -0.82 -8.26 16.81
N PRO A 463 -0.22 -8.82 17.87
CA PRO A 463 0.36 -8.02 18.94
C PRO A 463 1.59 -7.24 18.43
N ALA A 464 1.75 -5.98 18.85
CA ALA A 464 2.86 -5.12 18.45
C ALA A 464 4.22 -5.71 18.87
N LYS A 465 4.97 -6.27 17.90
CA LYS A 465 6.32 -6.79 18.12
C LYS A 465 7.32 -5.65 18.12
N LYS A 466 8.27 -5.66 19.05
CA LYS A 466 9.30 -4.63 19.18
C LYS A 466 10.61 -5.06 18.52
N PHE A 467 11.42 -4.10 18.08
CA PHE A 467 12.81 -4.31 17.69
C PHE A 467 13.70 -3.22 18.27
N SER A 468 14.98 -3.53 18.46
CA SER A 468 15.97 -2.60 18.97
C SER A 468 16.89 -2.14 17.84
N LEU A 469 17.20 -0.86 17.80
CA LEU A 469 18.15 -0.26 16.87
C LEU A 469 18.89 0.87 17.59
N ASP A 470 20.21 0.78 17.67
CA ASP A 470 21.09 1.76 18.33
C ASP A 470 20.67 2.12 19.77
N GLY A 471 20.18 1.12 20.52
CA GLY A 471 19.68 1.28 21.90
C GLY A 471 18.25 1.82 22.01
N ASN A 472 17.61 2.22 20.91
CA ASN A 472 16.21 2.64 20.87
C ASN A 472 15.29 1.45 20.56
N ILE A 473 14.06 1.49 21.09
CA ILE A 473 13.05 0.44 20.89
C ILE A 473 11.90 0.97 20.02
N TYR A 474 11.62 0.26 18.93
CA TYR A 474 10.58 0.58 17.95
C TYR A 474 9.60 -0.58 17.77
N ILE A 475 8.49 -0.34 17.08
CA ILE A 475 7.47 -1.36 16.76
C ILE A 475 7.64 -1.79 15.29
N LYS A 476 7.47 -3.10 15.06
CA LYS A 476 7.43 -3.71 13.73
C LYS A 476 6.03 -3.55 13.13
N ASP A 477 5.78 -2.40 12.52
CA ASP A 477 4.56 -2.11 11.76
C ASP A 477 4.79 -2.29 10.24
N ARG A 478 3.82 -1.89 9.41
CA ARG A 478 4.02 -1.87 7.96
C ARG A 478 5.17 -0.95 7.49
N GLY A 479 5.48 0.14 8.21
CA GLY A 479 6.64 0.99 7.91
C GLY A 479 7.98 0.24 8.08
N TYR A 480 8.09 -0.62 9.09
CA TYR A 480 9.22 -1.53 9.25
C TYR A 480 9.37 -2.47 8.05
N SER A 481 8.25 -3.05 7.59
CA SER A 481 8.24 -3.97 6.45
C SER A 481 8.68 -3.28 5.15
N PHE A 482 8.29 -2.01 4.96
CA PHE A 482 8.78 -1.18 3.84
C PHE A 482 10.29 -0.94 3.90
N GLU A 483 10.81 -0.44 5.03
CA GLU A 483 12.25 -0.13 5.15
C GLU A 483 13.12 -1.38 5.03
N ARG A 484 12.66 -2.50 5.61
CA ARG A 484 13.33 -3.80 5.47
C ARG A 484 13.38 -4.25 4.02
N LYS A 485 12.24 -4.22 3.31
CA LYS A 485 12.18 -4.64 1.91
C LYS A 485 12.99 -3.73 1.00
N LEU A 486 12.99 -2.42 1.24
CA LEU A 486 13.82 -1.47 0.52
C LEU A 486 15.32 -1.75 0.71
N ASN A 487 15.75 -2.03 1.94
CA ASN A 487 17.14 -2.45 2.20
C ASN A 487 17.48 -3.76 1.48
N GLU A 488 16.61 -4.78 1.53
CA GLU A 488 16.81 -6.04 0.81
C GLU A 488 16.91 -5.82 -0.71
N ASN A 489 16.04 -4.97 -1.27
CA ASN A 489 16.06 -4.64 -2.69
C ASN A 489 17.34 -3.88 -3.09
N THR A 490 17.96 -3.14 -2.17
CA THR A 490 19.17 -2.33 -2.40
C THR A 490 20.44 -2.95 -1.82
N HIS A 491 20.44 -4.27 -1.56
CA HIS A 491 21.57 -5.04 -1.02
C HIS A 491 22.13 -4.47 0.29
N ASP A 492 21.26 -3.96 1.15
CA ASP A 492 21.57 -3.28 2.42
C ASP A 492 22.47 -2.03 2.27
N LEU A 493 22.71 -1.54 1.06
CA LEU A 493 23.57 -0.37 0.82
C LEU A 493 23.00 0.92 1.44
N LEU A 494 21.68 1.03 1.56
CA LEU A 494 21.00 2.16 2.20
C LEU A 494 20.82 1.98 3.72
N ASN A 495 21.23 0.86 4.30
CA ASN A 495 20.99 0.51 5.71
C ASN A 495 22.00 1.19 6.66
N LYS A 496 22.09 2.52 6.61
CA LYS A 496 22.99 3.32 7.44
C LYS A 496 22.33 4.62 7.91
N PRO A 497 22.87 5.27 8.96
CA PRO A 497 22.47 6.63 9.34
C PRO A 497 22.71 7.66 8.24
N VAL A 498 21.87 8.70 8.19
CA VAL A 498 22.10 9.86 7.30
C VAL A 498 23.44 10.53 7.60
N GLY A 499 23.86 10.59 8.88
CA GLY A 499 25.13 11.18 9.28
C GLY A 499 26.37 10.56 8.67
N ASP A 500 26.32 9.29 8.26
CA ASP A 500 27.46 8.59 7.66
C ASP A 500 27.87 9.19 6.30
N TYR A 501 26.97 9.91 5.63
CA TYR A 501 27.27 10.61 4.37
C TYR A 501 28.02 11.93 4.55
N MET A 502 28.09 12.48 5.76
CA MET A 502 28.65 13.82 5.99
C MET A 502 30.08 13.97 5.46
N PRO A 503 31.03 13.04 5.71
CA PRO A 503 32.40 13.19 5.19
C PRO A 503 32.48 13.14 3.66
N ALA A 504 31.63 12.30 3.02
CA ALA A 504 31.59 12.16 1.58
C ALA A 504 30.97 13.40 0.90
N GLU A 505 29.93 14.00 1.50
CA GLU A 505 29.37 15.27 1.03
C GLU A 505 30.30 16.46 1.28
N ASP A 506 30.92 16.55 2.46
CA ASP A 506 31.82 17.65 2.83
C ASP A 506 33.08 17.69 1.97
N SER A 507 33.61 16.51 1.63
CA SER A 507 34.73 16.39 0.69
C SER A 507 34.30 16.54 -0.77
N ALA A 508 33.02 16.78 -1.08
CA ALA A 508 32.47 16.78 -2.43
C ALA A 508 32.83 15.51 -3.22
N LEU A 509 32.77 14.34 -2.57
CA LEU A 509 32.89 13.04 -3.23
C LEU A 509 31.56 12.63 -3.88
N ILE A 510 30.46 13.04 -3.27
CA ILE A 510 29.08 12.82 -3.74
C ILE A 510 28.25 14.10 -3.53
N PRO A 511 27.18 14.33 -4.31
CA PRO A 511 26.33 15.50 -4.13
C PRO A 511 25.62 15.50 -2.77
N THR A 512 25.25 16.69 -2.30
CA THR A 512 24.38 16.82 -1.11
C THR A 512 22.97 16.34 -1.46
N MET A 513 22.34 15.58 -0.57
CA MET A 513 20.95 15.17 -0.72
C MET A 513 20.07 15.81 0.36
N LEU A 514 18.99 16.47 -0.06
CA LEU A 514 17.99 17.05 0.83
C LEU A 514 16.72 16.20 0.79
N PHE A 515 16.40 15.55 1.90
CA PHE A 515 15.15 14.80 2.03
C PHE A 515 14.09 15.71 2.64
N ASN A 516 13.03 15.97 1.88
CA ASN A 516 11.93 16.80 2.35
C ASN A 516 10.77 15.92 2.86
N SER A 517 9.95 16.43 3.77
CA SER A 517 8.61 15.89 4.06
C SER A 517 7.68 17.03 4.44
N VAL A 518 6.37 16.81 4.47
CA VAL A 518 5.38 17.84 4.81
C VAL A 518 4.83 17.59 6.21
N ILE A 519 4.88 18.59 7.08
CA ILE A 519 4.27 18.52 8.42
C ILE A 519 2.75 18.58 8.24
N SER A 520 2.05 17.53 8.67
CA SER A 520 0.61 17.35 8.43
C SER A 520 -0.26 18.45 9.03
N ARG A 521 0.21 19.07 10.11
CA ARG A 521 -0.51 20.07 10.89
C ARG A 521 -0.66 21.41 10.18
N ASP A 522 0.37 21.86 9.48
CA ASP A 522 0.45 23.24 8.94
C ASP A 522 1.10 23.36 7.56
N GLY A 523 1.53 22.25 6.96
CA GLY A 523 2.09 22.23 5.61
C GLY A 523 3.54 22.70 5.51
N ARG A 524 4.24 22.98 6.63
CA ARG A 524 5.68 23.32 6.60
C ARG A 524 6.52 22.16 6.08
N LYS A 525 7.63 22.46 5.40
CA LYS A 525 8.60 21.42 5.02
C LYS A 525 9.47 21.04 6.22
N MET A 526 9.74 19.76 6.39
CA MET A 526 10.82 19.27 7.23
C MET A 526 11.97 18.87 6.30
N ILE A 527 13.15 19.46 6.50
CA ILE A 527 14.33 19.27 5.65
C ILE A 527 15.36 18.45 6.43
N ILE A 528 15.69 17.26 5.94
CA ILE A 528 16.74 16.38 6.48
C ILE A 528 17.94 16.45 5.53
N SER A 529 19.14 16.60 6.10
CA SER A 529 20.40 16.77 5.40
C SER A 529 21.55 16.19 6.25
N THR A 530 22.78 16.15 5.76
CA THR A 530 23.95 15.80 6.60
C THR A 530 24.53 17.01 7.35
N ARG A 531 24.20 18.22 6.89
CA ARG A 531 24.53 19.51 7.52
C ARG A 531 23.24 20.32 7.71
N PRO A 532 23.12 21.09 8.80
CA PRO A 532 22.00 22.03 8.96
C PRO A 532 21.84 22.93 7.74
N ALA A 533 20.60 23.07 7.27
CA ALA A 533 20.22 23.85 6.10
C ALA A 533 19.20 24.94 6.48
N ARG A 534 19.43 25.64 7.61
CA ARG A 534 18.49 26.64 8.16
C ARG A 534 18.29 27.84 7.24
N PHE A 535 19.23 28.11 6.34
CA PHE A 535 19.07 29.09 5.26
C PHE A 535 17.93 28.77 4.27
N LEU A 536 17.43 27.53 4.25
CA LEU A 536 16.27 27.13 3.44
C LEU A 536 14.92 27.30 4.17
N MET A 537 14.95 27.59 5.48
CA MET A 537 13.75 27.72 6.33
C MET A 537 12.87 28.91 5.95
N ARG A 538 13.43 29.93 5.30
CA ARG A 538 12.74 31.11 4.81
C ARG A 538 13.16 31.44 3.38
N SER A 539 12.38 32.25 2.69
CA SER A 539 12.78 32.81 1.39
C SER A 539 14.00 33.73 1.57
N ALA A 540 14.96 33.65 0.65
CA ALA A 540 16.11 34.54 0.63
C ALA A 540 15.67 35.96 0.23
N THR A 541 15.51 36.86 1.20
CA THR A 541 15.17 38.27 0.96
C THR A 541 16.35 39.16 1.34
N ASP A 542 16.90 39.89 0.37
CA ASP A 542 17.99 40.86 0.58
C ASP A 542 17.48 42.31 0.63
N SER A 543 16.16 42.49 0.79
CA SER A 543 15.50 43.79 0.77
C SER A 543 14.84 44.06 2.11
N SER A 544 15.23 45.16 2.75
CA SER A 544 14.54 45.72 3.92
C SER A 544 13.16 46.29 3.60
N ARG A 545 12.80 46.38 2.31
CA ARG A 545 11.53 46.96 1.84
C ARG A 545 10.37 45.97 1.84
N ILE A 546 10.63 44.68 2.02
CA ILE A 546 9.61 43.63 2.10
C ILE A 546 9.69 43.05 3.51
N SER A 547 8.53 42.92 4.18
CA SER A 547 8.47 42.28 5.49
C SER A 547 9.02 40.86 5.42
N GLN A 548 9.84 40.48 6.39
CA GLN A 548 10.44 39.14 6.41
C GLN A 548 9.34 38.09 6.52
N ALA A 549 9.35 37.13 5.58
CA ALA A 549 8.41 36.02 5.59
C ALA A 549 8.62 35.13 6.82
N ASP A 550 7.55 34.50 7.29
CA ASP A 550 7.63 33.48 8.35
C ASP A 550 8.39 32.25 7.82
N ALA A 551 8.95 31.46 8.74
CA ALA A 551 9.63 30.23 8.39
C ALA A 551 8.60 29.18 7.93
N ASP A 552 8.75 28.74 6.69
CA ASP A 552 7.87 27.78 6.03
C ASP A 552 8.53 26.41 5.83
N ALA A 553 9.75 26.25 6.33
CA ALA A 553 10.42 24.98 6.49
C ALA A 553 11.18 24.91 7.83
N ILE A 554 11.57 23.70 8.23
CA ILE A 554 12.27 23.38 9.48
C ILE A 554 13.46 22.49 9.14
N ASP A 555 14.64 22.87 9.61
CA ASP A 555 15.82 22.01 9.58
C ASP A 555 15.70 20.91 10.64
N PHE A 556 15.60 19.65 10.19
CA PHE A 556 15.40 18.50 11.05
C PHE A 556 16.53 18.31 12.06
N ASN A 557 17.78 18.45 11.60
CA ASN A 557 18.95 18.18 12.43
C ASN A 557 19.06 19.16 13.59
N SER A 558 18.86 20.45 13.32
CA SER A 558 18.88 21.50 14.34
C SER A 558 17.70 21.35 15.30
N PHE A 559 16.51 21.06 14.76
CA PHE A 559 15.30 20.96 15.57
C PHE A 559 15.33 19.76 16.53
N PHE A 560 15.84 18.61 16.08
CA PHE A 560 15.90 17.37 16.85
C PHE A 560 17.32 17.04 17.36
N HIS A 561 18.17 18.05 17.61
CA HIS A 561 19.56 17.83 18.01
C HIS A 561 19.69 16.97 19.29
N ASN A 562 18.79 17.16 20.27
CA ASN A 562 18.73 16.36 21.50
C ASN A 562 18.20 14.93 21.28
N GLN A 563 17.54 14.65 20.15
CA GLN A 563 16.98 13.34 19.81
C GLN A 563 17.89 12.52 18.89
N LYS A 564 19.18 12.87 18.79
CA LYS A 564 20.16 12.21 17.93
C LYS A 564 19.76 12.22 16.45
N ALA A 565 19.32 13.38 15.94
CA ALA A 565 18.81 13.53 14.58
C ALA A 565 19.68 12.88 13.47
N MET A 566 21.01 12.97 13.58
CA MET A 566 21.96 12.41 12.60
C MET A 566 21.95 10.88 12.52
N ASN A 567 21.40 10.20 13.53
CA ASN A 567 21.31 8.74 13.58
C ASN A 567 20.10 8.20 12.82
N ILE A 568 19.20 9.06 12.33
CA ILE A 568 18.06 8.62 11.51
C ILE A 568 18.56 7.79 10.33
N ARG A 569 17.92 6.64 10.09
CA ARG A 569 18.26 5.78 8.96
C ARG A 569 17.90 6.47 7.64
N VAL A 570 18.71 6.26 6.61
CA VAL A 570 18.45 6.77 5.26
C VAL A 570 17.12 6.24 4.75
N THR A 571 16.80 4.98 5.02
CA THR A 571 15.47 4.40 4.72
C THR A 571 14.33 5.09 5.46
N SER A 572 14.55 5.57 6.69
CA SER A 572 13.55 6.32 7.44
C SER A 572 13.35 7.73 6.86
N ALA A 573 14.43 8.43 6.47
CA ALA A 573 14.34 9.72 5.78
C ALA A 573 13.62 9.60 4.43
N LEU A 574 13.93 8.55 3.65
CA LEU A 574 13.26 8.22 2.40
C LEU A 574 11.78 7.85 2.63
N ARG A 575 11.47 7.07 3.66
CA ARG A 575 10.08 6.74 3.99
C ARG A 575 9.28 7.96 4.42
N MET A 576 9.85 8.84 5.25
CA MET A 576 9.21 10.13 5.60
C MET A 576 8.93 10.97 4.34
N ASN A 577 9.86 10.99 3.39
CA ASN A 577 9.70 11.66 2.09
C ASN A 577 8.63 11.00 1.19
N ALA A 578 8.32 9.72 1.40
CA ALA A 578 7.41 8.91 0.58
C ALA A 578 6.11 8.46 1.28
N THR A 579 5.81 8.98 2.47
CA THR A 579 4.65 8.55 3.28
C THR A 579 3.36 9.16 2.73
N PHE A 580 2.88 8.62 1.61
CA PHE A 580 1.64 9.05 1.00
C PHE A 580 0.44 8.53 1.82
N PRO A 581 -0.56 9.39 2.11
CA PRO A 581 -1.74 8.99 2.87
C PRO A 581 -2.39 7.71 2.31
N TYR A 582 -2.96 6.90 3.20
CA TYR A 582 -3.62 5.61 2.93
C TYR A 582 -2.69 4.42 2.62
N VAL A 583 -1.50 4.65 2.04
CA VAL A 583 -0.55 3.57 1.69
C VAL A 583 0.42 3.30 2.85
N LEU A 584 1.13 4.33 3.29
CA LEU A 584 2.07 4.27 4.41
C LEU A 584 1.48 4.96 5.64
N PRO A 585 1.84 4.53 6.86
CA PRO A 585 1.43 5.21 8.08
C PRO A 585 2.25 6.51 8.24
N ASN A 586 1.58 7.61 8.60
CA ASN A 586 2.24 8.88 8.93
C ASN A 586 3.36 8.67 9.95
N VAL A 587 4.47 9.38 9.77
CA VAL A 587 5.61 9.27 10.69
C VAL A 587 5.47 10.31 11.77
N TRP A 588 5.34 9.83 13.01
CA TRP A 588 5.30 10.67 14.18
C TRP A 588 6.70 11.16 14.57
N LEU A 589 6.83 12.45 14.91
CA LEU A 589 8.06 13.06 15.39
C LEU A 589 7.93 13.59 16.84
N PRO A 590 8.98 13.45 17.68
CA PRO A 590 8.91 13.68 19.12
C PRO A 590 9.00 15.16 19.49
N THR A 591 7.97 15.94 19.16
CA THR A 591 7.84 17.38 19.50
C THR A 591 6.81 17.61 20.60
N MET A 592 6.70 18.87 21.07
CA MET A 592 5.63 19.33 21.97
C MET A 592 4.90 20.56 21.42
N PRO A 593 3.63 20.47 20.98
CA PRO A 593 2.86 19.24 20.82
C PRO A 593 3.47 18.34 19.74
N VAL A 594 3.12 17.07 19.79
CA VAL A 594 3.45 16.05 18.79
C VAL A 594 3.03 16.49 17.38
N ILE A 595 3.91 16.29 16.40
CA ILE A 595 3.64 16.47 14.97
C ILE A 595 3.84 15.17 14.20
N ASP A 596 3.18 15.06 13.05
CA ASP A 596 3.41 13.99 12.08
C ASP A 596 3.86 14.57 10.74
N VAL A 597 4.59 13.78 9.96
CA VAL A 597 4.97 14.11 8.58
C VAL A 597 4.34 13.17 7.56
N MET A 598 4.14 13.72 6.36
CA MET A 598 3.59 13.08 5.17
C MET A 598 4.52 13.30 3.96
N ASP A 599 4.20 12.62 2.86
CA ASP A 599 4.90 12.69 1.57
C ASP A 599 5.24 14.13 1.14
N ALA A 600 6.48 14.34 0.69
CA ALA A 600 6.94 15.62 0.16
C ALA A 600 6.14 16.11 -1.05
N GLY A 601 5.56 15.18 -1.81
CA GLY A 601 4.74 15.42 -2.99
C GLY A 601 3.45 16.18 -2.72
N LEU A 602 3.04 16.28 -1.46
CA LEU A 602 1.91 17.13 -1.07
C LEU A 602 2.26 18.63 -1.14
N ARG A 603 3.54 19.01 -1.20
CA ARG A 603 3.95 20.42 -1.27
C ARG A 603 4.91 20.75 -2.41
N ASP A 604 6.00 20.00 -2.54
CA ASP A 604 7.06 20.26 -3.53
C ASP A 604 7.38 18.96 -4.28
N ASN A 605 6.43 18.50 -5.10
CA ASN A 605 6.51 17.18 -5.74
C ASN A 605 7.73 16.96 -6.62
N TYR A 606 8.41 18.00 -7.09
CA TYR A 606 9.62 17.87 -7.91
C TYR A 606 10.89 18.33 -7.18
N GLY A 607 10.81 18.70 -5.90
CA GLY A 607 11.95 19.29 -5.15
C GLY A 607 12.42 20.64 -5.69
N GLN A 608 11.62 21.31 -6.54
CA GLN A 608 12.00 22.51 -7.29
C GLN A 608 12.10 23.73 -6.40
N GLU A 609 11.15 23.92 -5.50
CA GLU A 609 11.20 25.05 -4.58
C GLU A 609 12.50 25.01 -3.75
N THR A 610 12.88 23.82 -3.29
CA THR A 610 14.09 23.62 -2.47
C THR A 610 15.37 23.89 -3.26
N SER A 611 15.50 23.34 -4.48
CA SER A 611 16.67 23.54 -5.33
C SER A 611 16.81 24.99 -5.81
N LEU A 612 15.70 25.67 -6.13
CA LEU A 612 15.74 27.07 -6.55
C LEU A 612 16.09 28.01 -5.39
N ARG A 613 15.64 27.74 -4.16
CA ARG A 613 16.10 28.47 -2.96
C ARG A 613 17.60 28.30 -2.72
N PHE A 614 18.13 27.10 -2.93
CA PHE A 614 19.57 26.85 -2.86
C PHE A 614 20.33 27.69 -3.90
N VAL A 615 19.90 27.65 -5.16
CA VAL A 615 20.51 28.44 -6.26
C VAL A 615 20.45 29.94 -5.95
N GLN A 616 19.30 30.44 -5.47
CA GLN A 616 19.15 31.85 -5.11
C GLN A 616 20.10 32.26 -3.98
N THR A 617 20.23 31.41 -2.95
CA THR A 617 21.10 31.67 -1.78
C THR A 617 22.57 31.80 -2.17
N PHE A 618 23.04 30.97 -3.09
CA PHE A 618 24.44 30.97 -3.56
C PHE A 618 24.61 31.65 -4.92
N SER A 619 23.67 32.50 -5.32
CA SER A 619 23.60 33.04 -6.67
C SER A 619 24.85 33.82 -7.09
N THR A 620 25.40 34.67 -6.21
CA THR A 620 26.65 35.40 -6.44
C THR A 620 27.79 34.43 -6.76
N TRP A 621 27.98 33.42 -5.91
CA TRP A 621 29.03 32.42 -6.10
C TRP A 621 28.84 31.63 -7.39
N LEU A 622 27.61 31.19 -7.69
CA LEU A 622 27.31 30.41 -8.89
C LEU A 622 27.63 31.19 -10.16
N LYS A 623 27.23 32.47 -10.25
CA LYS A 623 27.52 33.33 -11.42
C LYS A 623 29.01 33.56 -11.65
N GLU A 624 29.77 33.71 -10.57
CA GLU A 624 31.22 33.92 -10.64
C GLU A 624 31.98 32.65 -11.01
N ASN A 625 31.51 31.49 -10.56
CA ASN A 625 32.31 30.26 -10.52
C ASN A 625 31.84 29.15 -11.46
N THR A 626 30.67 29.28 -12.09
CA THR A 626 30.13 28.30 -13.03
C THR A 626 29.88 28.93 -14.39
N ASP A 627 29.93 28.12 -15.44
CA ASP A 627 29.52 28.57 -16.79
C ASP A 627 27.99 28.47 -16.90
N LYS A 628 27.45 27.33 -16.47
CA LYS A 628 26.02 27.01 -16.55
C LYS A 628 25.56 26.33 -15.27
N VAL A 629 24.37 26.68 -14.83
CA VAL A 629 23.62 26.03 -13.76
C VAL A 629 22.45 25.28 -14.40
N VAL A 630 22.51 23.95 -14.36
CA VAL A 630 21.56 23.08 -15.05
C VAL A 630 20.71 22.32 -14.05
N LEU A 631 19.41 22.58 -14.05
CA LEU A 631 18.41 21.83 -13.29
C LEU A 631 17.92 20.64 -14.12
N ILE A 632 18.37 19.43 -13.76
CA ILE A 632 17.85 18.18 -14.27
C ILE A 632 16.57 17.85 -13.50
N GLN A 633 15.44 17.81 -14.17
CA GLN A 633 14.15 17.44 -13.59
C GLN A 633 13.67 16.13 -14.20
N ILE A 634 13.41 15.13 -13.38
CA ILE A 634 12.93 13.81 -13.77
C ILE A 634 11.51 13.64 -13.22
N ARG A 635 10.53 13.54 -14.11
CA ARG A 635 9.10 13.56 -13.80
C ARG A 635 8.40 12.26 -14.18
N ASP A 636 7.54 11.78 -13.31
CA ASP A 636 6.68 10.61 -13.52
C ASP A 636 5.41 10.93 -14.34
N ARG A 637 5.24 12.18 -14.78
CA ARG A 637 4.08 12.66 -15.55
C ARG A 637 4.51 13.58 -16.69
N LYS A 638 3.69 13.61 -17.74
CA LYS A 638 3.89 14.48 -18.91
C LYS A 638 3.55 15.95 -18.56
N LEU A 639 4.24 16.88 -19.19
CA LEU A 639 3.87 18.31 -19.17
C LEU A 639 2.52 18.53 -19.88
N GLY A 640 1.63 19.32 -19.26
CA GLY A 640 0.39 19.77 -19.89
C GLY A 640 -0.71 18.69 -20.01
N GLU A 641 -0.85 17.78 -19.04
CA GLU A 641 -1.97 16.83 -18.96
C GLU A 641 -3.31 17.50 -18.54
N TRP A 642 -3.74 18.52 -19.28
CA TRP A 642 -5.04 19.20 -19.09
C TRP A 642 -6.21 18.55 -19.87
N ASP A 643 -5.91 17.75 -20.90
CA ASP A 643 -6.89 17.33 -21.92
C ASP A 643 -7.69 16.07 -21.55
N GLU A 644 -7.44 15.46 -20.39
CA GLU A 644 -8.11 14.22 -19.94
C GLU A 644 -8.95 14.45 -18.67
N PRO A 645 -10.13 15.10 -18.76
CA PRO A 645 -11.07 15.11 -17.66
C PRO A 645 -11.63 13.70 -17.47
N LYS A 646 -11.39 13.08 -16.30
CA LYS A 646 -12.16 11.90 -15.87
C LYS A 646 -13.60 12.34 -15.58
N GLU A 647 -14.43 12.40 -16.63
CA GLU A 647 -15.85 12.67 -16.51
C GLU A 647 -16.58 11.47 -15.88
N ASN A 648 -16.68 11.47 -14.55
CA ASN A 648 -17.61 10.57 -13.88
C ASN A 648 -19.00 11.23 -13.84
N SER A 649 -19.92 10.75 -14.67
CA SER A 649 -21.32 11.16 -14.73
C SER A 649 -22.20 10.30 -13.80
N SER A 650 -21.98 10.40 -12.48
CA SER A 650 -22.81 9.70 -11.49
C SER A 650 -23.32 10.65 -10.41
N ILE A 651 -24.46 10.33 -9.80
CA ILE A 651 -25.02 11.12 -8.68
C ILE A 651 -24.02 11.18 -7.50
N LEU A 652 -23.26 10.09 -7.28
CA LEU A 652 -22.20 10.06 -6.28
C LEU A 652 -21.08 11.06 -6.62
N SER A 653 -20.78 11.27 -7.90
CA SER A 653 -19.76 12.23 -8.32
C SER A 653 -20.15 13.68 -8.01
N PHE A 654 -21.44 14.03 -8.01
CA PHE A 654 -21.86 15.38 -7.60
C PHE A 654 -21.55 15.70 -6.13
N LEU A 655 -21.67 14.71 -5.24
CA LEU A 655 -21.36 14.87 -3.81
C LEU A 655 -19.86 14.85 -3.54
N THR A 656 -19.09 14.06 -4.30
CA THR A 656 -17.64 13.91 -4.09
C THR A 656 -16.78 14.86 -4.92
N LYS A 657 -17.32 15.48 -5.98
CA LYS A 657 -16.59 16.35 -6.91
C LYS A 657 -15.84 17.50 -6.23
N PRO A 658 -16.42 18.31 -5.33
CA PRO A 658 -15.66 19.41 -4.70
C PRO A 658 -14.42 18.93 -3.93
N PHE A 659 -14.54 17.80 -3.23
CA PHE A 659 -13.43 17.18 -2.50
C PHE A 659 -12.38 16.57 -3.45
N LEU A 660 -12.84 15.84 -4.47
CA LEU A 660 -11.97 15.20 -5.46
C LEU A 660 -11.33 16.21 -6.42
N LEU A 661 -11.95 17.35 -6.69
CA LEU A 661 -11.41 18.41 -7.57
C LEU A 661 -10.16 19.02 -6.98
N LEU A 662 -10.14 19.30 -5.67
CA LEU A 662 -8.93 19.76 -4.99
C LEU A 662 -7.83 18.70 -5.05
N GLN A 663 -8.15 17.44 -4.79
CA GLN A 663 -7.18 16.34 -4.87
C GLN A 663 -6.64 16.12 -6.30
N ASN A 664 -7.52 16.14 -7.30
CA ASN A 664 -7.17 15.89 -8.71
C ASN A 664 -6.38 17.05 -9.31
N ASN A 665 -6.70 18.30 -8.94
CA ASN A 665 -6.00 19.49 -9.44
C ASN A 665 -4.80 19.90 -8.58
N TRP A 666 -4.55 19.25 -7.43
CA TRP A 666 -3.47 19.61 -6.51
C TRP A 666 -2.10 19.65 -7.21
N PHE A 667 -1.80 18.65 -8.04
CA PHE A 667 -0.55 18.59 -8.80
C PHE A 667 -0.45 19.68 -9.88
N ARG A 668 -1.59 20.08 -10.46
CA ARG A 668 -1.65 21.16 -11.46
C ARG A 668 -1.37 22.52 -10.81
N LEU A 669 -1.93 22.76 -9.62
CA LEU A 669 -1.64 23.98 -8.84
C LEU A 669 -0.16 24.09 -8.48
N GLN A 670 0.47 22.99 -8.08
CA GLN A 670 1.92 22.97 -7.84
C GLN A 670 2.72 23.32 -9.11
N GLU A 671 2.32 22.78 -10.26
CA GLU A 671 2.99 23.04 -11.54
C GLU A 671 2.90 24.51 -11.96
N TYR A 672 1.76 25.17 -11.77
CA TYR A 672 1.62 26.61 -12.05
C TYR A 672 2.60 27.44 -11.22
N TYR A 673 2.61 27.24 -9.90
CA TYR A 673 3.54 27.93 -9.00
C TYR A 673 5.01 27.67 -9.35
N GLN A 674 5.34 26.45 -9.76
CA GLN A 674 6.70 26.07 -10.15
C GLN A 674 7.13 26.70 -11.48
N ASN A 675 6.22 26.91 -12.42
CA ASN A 675 6.54 27.62 -13.66
C ASN A 675 6.90 29.09 -13.36
N ASP A 676 6.14 29.76 -12.49
CA ASP A 676 6.44 31.13 -12.06
C ASP A 676 7.84 31.22 -11.40
N GLN A 677 8.19 30.26 -10.55
CA GLN A 677 9.53 30.20 -9.94
C GLN A 677 10.67 30.07 -10.95
N LEU A 678 10.45 29.29 -12.02
CA LEU A 678 11.45 29.12 -13.07
C LEU A 678 11.60 30.40 -13.90
N GLU A 679 10.50 31.09 -14.18
CA GLU A 679 10.53 32.39 -14.84
C GLU A 679 11.34 33.41 -14.03
N TYR A 680 11.09 33.50 -12.72
CA TYR A 680 11.89 34.37 -11.84
C TYR A 680 13.37 33.96 -11.79
N MET A 681 13.67 32.66 -11.79
CA MET A 681 15.06 32.18 -11.82
C MET A 681 15.75 32.54 -13.13
N TYR A 682 15.06 32.37 -14.26
CA TYR A 682 15.57 32.75 -15.57
C TYR A 682 15.81 34.26 -15.66
N ASN A 683 14.91 35.09 -15.13
CA ASN A 683 15.11 36.54 -15.07
C ASN A 683 16.35 36.94 -14.23
N SER A 684 16.72 36.12 -13.24
CA SER A 684 17.90 36.34 -12.39
C SER A 684 19.21 35.86 -13.01
N PHE A 685 19.21 34.74 -13.75
CA PHE A 685 20.42 34.09 -14.29
C PHE A 685 20.61 34.22 -15.80
N GLY A 686 19.55 34.54 -16.55
CA GLY A 686 19.54 34.57 -18.01
C GLY A 686 20.03 33.26 -18.62
N ASP A 687 20.87 33.37 -19.64
CA ASP A 687 21.44 32.25 -20.39
C ASP A 687 22.36 31.33 -19.56
N HIS A 688 22.68 31.70 -18.31
CA HIS A 688 23.43 30.83 -17.40
C HIS A 688 22.57 29.71 -16.79
N PHE A 689 21.23 29.78 -16.85
CA PHE A 689 20.35 28.80 -16.22
C PHE A 689 19.58 27.96 -17.25
N TYR A 690 19.68 26.63 -17.12
CA TYR A 690 18.97 25.68 -17.97
C TYR A 690 18.10 24.74 -17.14
N ARG A 691 16.93 24.39 -17.68
CA ARG A 691 16.09 23.29 -17.18
C ARG A 691 16.02 22.19 -18.22
N LEU A 692 16.45 20.99 -17.84
CA LEU A 692 16.30 19.78 -18.66
C LEU A 692 15.24 18.89 -18.02
N CYS A 693 14.11 18.69 -18.71
CA CYS A 693 12.94 18.01 -18.14
C CYS A 693 12.71 16.65 -18.81
N PHE A 694 13.09 15.57 -18.12
CA PHE A 694 12.75 14.20 -18.51
C PHE A 694 11.36 13.85 -17.99
N GLN A 695 10.55 13.22 -18.83
CA GLN A 695 9.17 12.88 -18.50
C GLN A 695 8.85 11.43 -18.86
N TYR A 696 8.19 10.73 -17.94
CA TYR A 696 7.53 9.48 -18.25
C TYR A 696 6.29 9.77 -19.11
N VAL A 697 6.32 9.25 -20.33
CA VAL A 697 5.18 9.25 -21.25
C VAL A 697 4.89 7.80 -21.61
N PRO A 698 3.73 7.24 -21.25
CA PRO A 698 3.40 5.87 -21.57
C PRO A 698 3.29 5.70 -23.09
N GLY A 699 3.69 4.54 -23.60
CA GLY A 699 3.58 4.21 -25.04
C GLY A 699 2.13 4.11 -25.52
N ASN A 700 1.21 3.74 -24.62
CA ASN A 700 -0.23 3.69 -24.88
C ASN A 700 -1.00 4.48 -23.80
N LYS A 701 -1.94 5.34 -24.21
CA LYS A 701 -2.73 6.20 -23.32
C LYS A 701 -3.55 5.42 -22.28
N ASP A 702 -3.95 4.19 -22.60
CA ASP A 702 -4.72 3.33 -21.69
C ASP A 702 -3.82 2.41 -20.81
N ALA A 703 -2.49 2.54 -20.90
CA ALA A 703 -1.52 1.68 -20.23
C ALA A 703 -0.55 2.46 -19.34
N HIS A 704 -1.05 3.45 -18.59
CA HIS A 704 -0.24 4.12 -17.58
C HIS A 704 0.23 3.14 -16.50
N ALA A 705 1.54 3.10 -16.25
CA ALA A 705 2.07 2.35 -15.11
C ALA A 705 1.48 2.87 -13.79
N SER A 706 1.15 1.95 -12.88
CA SER A 706 0.45 2.25 -11.63
C SER A 706 1.22 3.24 -10.74
N LEU A 707 0.48 4.11 -10.05
CA LEU A 707 1.00 5.03 -9.03
C LEU A 707 1.13 4.30 -7.69
N SER A 708 1.91 3.21 -7.68
CA SER A 708 2.03 2.31 -6.54
C SER A 708 3.48 1.92 -6.25
N PHE A 709 3.67 1.16 -5.17
CA PHE A 709 4.97 0.58 -4.80
C PHE A 709 5.21 -0.81 -5.44
N HIS A 710 4.56 -1.05 -6.57
CA HIS A 710 4.60 -2.29 -7.34
C HIS A 710 4.59 -1.98 -8.85
N LEU A 711 5.29 -2.80 -9.64
CA LEU A 711 5.28 -2.73 -11.11
C LEU A 711 5.21 -4.12 -11.71
N ASN A 712 4.31 -4.33 -12.68
CA ASN A 712 4.31 -5.54 -13.50
C ASN A 712 5.39 -5.49 -14.59
N ALA A 713 5.66 -6.63 -15.24
CA ALA A 713 6.65 -6.71 -16.31
C ALA A 713 6.41 -5.75 -17.49
N GLY A 714 5.16 -5.58 -17.94
CA GLY A 714 4.82 -4.65 -19.02
C GLY A 714 5.11 -3.19 -18.66
N GLU A 715 4.80 -2.78 -17.43
CA GLU A 715 5.09 -1.44 -16.92
C GLU A 715 6.59 -1.18 -16.83
N LYS A 716 7.39 -2.17 -16.40
CA LYS A 716 8.85 -2.04 -16.36
C LYS A 716 9.45 -1.82 -17.76
N LEU A 717 8.92 -2.53 -18.77
CA LEU A 717 9.33 -2.34 -20.17
C LEU A 717 8.94 -0.96 -20.68
N ASP A 718 7.69 -0.53 -20.46
CA ASP A 718 7.20 0.79 -20.87
C ASP A 718 8.02 1.94 -20.25
N ILE A 719 8.38 1.83 -18.97
CA ILE A 719 9.26 2.79 -18.28
C ILE A 719 10.67 2.83 -18.90
N ALA A 720 11.20 1.68 -19.34
CA ALA A 720 12.50 1.63 -20.00
C ALA A 720 12.44 2.22 -21.42
N GLU A 721 11.39 1.91 -22.18
CA GLU A 721 11.20 2.38 -23.55
C GLU A 721 10.95 3.88 -23.64
N THR A 722 10.29 4.47 -22.63
CA THR A 722 9.98 5.91 -22.61
C THR A 722 11.22 6.81 -22.67
N LEU A 723 12.41 6.31 -22.30
CA LEU A 723 13.66 7.06 -22.45
C LEU A 723 13.93 7.44 -23.91
N ASN A 724 13.49 6.61 -24.85
CA ASN A 724 13.71 6.80 -26.28
C ASN A 724 12.57 7.58 -26.96
N ASN A 725 11.58 8.06 -26.21
CA ASN A 725 10.52 8.87 -26.80
C ASN A 725 11.09 10.18 -27.39
N PRO A 726 10.41 10.82 -28.36
CA PRO A 726 10.93 12.03 -29.01
C PRO A 726 11.19 13.21 -28.05
N THR A 727 10.46 13.29 -26.93
CA THR A 727 10.67 14.35 -25.94
C THR A 727 11.96 14.14 -25.15
N ASN A 728 12.15 12.96 -24.56
CA ASN A 728 13.33 12.62 -23.76
C ASN A 728 14.60 12.54 -24.62
N SER A 729 14.50 12.04 -25.85
CA SER A 729 15.64 12.00 -26.79
C SER A 729 16.21 13.41 -27.04
N LYS A 730 15.35 14.41 -27.30
CA LYS A 730 15.78 15.81 -27.43
C LYS A 730 16.43 16.35 -26.17
N VAL A 731 15.93 15.97 -25.00
CA VAL A 731 16.51 16.40 -23.71
C VAL A 731 17.88 15.76 -23.48
N PHE A 732 18.10 14.50 -23.89
CA PHE A 732 19.42 13.87 -23.87
C PHE A 732 20.41 14.52 -24.86
N GLU A 733 19.95 14.94 -26.04
CA GLU A 733 20.76 15.69 -26.99
C GLU A 733 21.20 17.05 -26.40
N LEU A 734 20.25 17.79 -25.81
CA LEU A 734 20.54 19.05 -25.10
C LEU A 734 21.51 18.83 -23.94
N PHE A 735 21.33 17.77 -23.14
CA PHE A 735 22.28 17.42 -22.08
C PHE A 735 23.69 17.23 -22.63
N SER A 736 23.83 16.52 -23.76
CA SER A 736 25.12 16.25 -24.39
C SER A 736 25.80 17.53 -24.90
N GLN A 737 25.04 18.54 -25.33
CA GLN A 737 25.55 19.86 -25.72
C GLN A 737 26.00 20.72 -24.53
N LEU A 738 25.57 20.39 -23.32
CA LEU A 738 25.91 21.10 -22.08
C LEU A 738 27.08 20.46 -21.32
N LEU A 739 27.56 19.29 -21.79
CA LEU A 739 28.78 18.67 -21.31
C LEU A 739 30.01 19.47 -21.79
N PRO A 740 31.07 19.56 -20.96
CA PRO A 740 32.29 20.28 -21.28
C PRO A 740 33.14 19.62 -22.37
#